data_AF-A0AAW2SX99-F1
#
_entry.id   AF-A0AAW2SX99-F1
#
_cell.length_a   1.000
_cell.length_b   1.000
_cell.length_c   1.000
_cell.angle_alpha   90.00
_cell.angle_beta   90.00
_cell.angle_gamma   90.00
#
_symmetry.space_group_name_H-M   'P 1'
#
loop_
_entity.id
_entity.type
_entity.pdbx_description
1 polymer ?
#
loop_
_entity_poly.entity_id
_entity_poly.type
_entity_poly.pdbx_seq_one_letter_code
_entity_poly.pdbx_strand_id
1 'polypeptide(L)'
;MGTGKVNLAVIIKNPSNKEEFLLTKQTPPPKFNDPEYDSYQDSDLWDLPSAQLSLLDSPLSSSQVQIEAGDNSLLEFLSGFDLDSAINQVLGQVGFQKATKVKWNVSKVVEEPEFGPGVPVKTVYIVGESEPNAAMSQDCCKWRNTKDCADLLLEAKPHNDRIGPLVVVGLLNDSMEITKLNIPPTLRSQEYPPGVKLVPMRSRTAKPFHTTNLVVFVPGTSYDGLGGDNFIASGDALIIDPGCNSAMHKELEHIVTALPRKLVVFVTHHHHDHVDGLSVVQKCNPDATLLAHENTFRRISKDDWSLGYVPVLGSEEICIGGQRLKLISAPGHTDGHTALVHVATNSLIVGDHCVGQGSALLDITSGGNMSDYFQTTYKFMELSPHVLIPMHGRVNMWPKHMLCGYLKNRRNREASILKAIQEGAKTLFDIVAYTYAEVDRSLWIHAASNVRLHVDHLALQNKLPQDFSLENFNGSLAEFAGSEFSMQRFHSTCKLNFFSRWILEYLRSTLSIQHHHLQIVKFVGAGTVAAIAFFVFQWRGMIINDHFKKFVLYEDLHFSSLNAFPPLFSSSVSPQSPCMQRCNSSNTTYGLKEWISPKDLWHSMTDEELMWRASMVPCIVIYPFNRTPKVAFMFLTRGRLPLAPLWDVFFRGHEGSSQSTSIPHRSSHMSPPSHRCSTNVEYLAR
;
A
#
# COMPACT_ATOMS: atom_id res chain seq x y z
N MET A 1 22.21 2.71 -12.72
CA MET A 1 20.74 2.55 -12.79
C MET A 1 20.45 1.09 -12.53
N GLY A 2 19.38 0.75 -11.80
CA GLY A 2 18.96 -0.65 -11.71
C GLY A 2 18.47 -1.11 -13.08
N THR A 3 18.90 -2.27 -13.56
CA THR A 3 18.33 -2.89 -14.76
C THR A 3 16.86 -3.21 -14.48
N GLY A 4 15.96 -2.66 -15.29
CA GLY A 4 14.53 -2.99 -15.21
C GLY A 4 14.32 -4.48 -15.49
N LYS A 5 13.19 -5.04 -15.06
CA LYS A 5 12.86 -6.43 -15.40
C LYS A 5 12.71 -6.54 -16.92
N VAL A 6 13.53 -7.36 -17.56
CA VAL A 6 13.41 -7.63 -19.00
C VAL A 6 12.79 -9.00 -19.19
N ASN A 7 11.77 -9.08 -20.05
CA ASN A 7 11.06 -10.30 -20.42
C ASN A 7 11.31 -10.60 -21.90
N LEU A 8 11.43 -11.86 -22.27
CA LEU A 8 11.50 -12.30 -23.65
C LEU A 8 10.19 -13.00 -24.01
N ALA A 9 9.43 -12.47 -24.96
CA ALA A 9 8.24 -13.08 -25.52
C ALA A 9 8.53 -13.61 -26.93
N VAL A 10 8.05 -14.82 -27.24
CA VAL A 10 8.50 -15.55 -28.42
C VAL A 10 7.33 -15.93 -29.32
N ILE A 11 7.34 -15.36 -30.53
CA ILE A 11 6.37 -15.62 -31.59
C ILE A 11 6.90 -16.80 -32.41
N ILE A 12 6.53 -18.01 -32.02
CA ILE A 12 6.83 -19.23 -32.78
C ILE A 12 5.81 -19.35 -33.91
N LYS A 13 6.26 -19.31 -35.17
CA LYS A 13 5.42 -19.46 -36.37
C LYS A 13 5.35 -20.91 -36.82
N ASN A 14 4.16 -21.35 -37.28
CA ASN A 14 3.95 -22.69 -37.83
C ASN A 14 4.62 -22.78 -39.22
N PRO A 15 5.60 -23.68 -39.46
CA PRO A 15 6.25 -23.82 -40.77
C PRO A 15 5.28 -24.23 -41.89
N SER A 16 4.19 -24.94 -41.54
CA SER A 16 3.16 -25.40 -42.50
C SER A 16 2.05 -24.38 -42.76
N ASN A 17 1.83 -23.43 -41.84
CA ASN A 17 0.87 -22.33 -42.02
C ASN A 17 1.42 -21.03 -41.41
N LYS A 18 2.02 -20.17 -42.24
CA LYS A 18 2.70 -18.94 -41.77
C LYS A 18 1.77 -17.88 -41.16
N GLU A 19 0.45 -18.02 -41.28
CA GLU A 19 -0.52 -17.18 -40.56
C GLU A 19 -0.59 -17.54 -39.07
N GLU A 20 -0.44 -18.82 -38.74
CA GLU A 20 -0.50 -19.34 -37.36
C GLU A 20 0.76 -19.06 -36.53
N PHE A 21 0.56 -18.85 -35.24
CA PHE A 21 1.57 -18.79 -34.19
C PHE A 21 1.17 -19.64 -32.99
N LEU A 22 2.15 -20.03 -32.19
CA LEU A 22 1.94 -20.92 -31.04
C LEU A 22 1.62 -20.13 -29.77
N LEU A 23 0.56 -20.53 -29.07
CA LEU A 23 0.21 -20.04 -27.74
C LEU A 23 0.43 -21.12 -26.69
N THR A 24 0.90 -20.73 -25.50
CA THR A 24 0.94 -21.59 -24.32
C THR A 24 -0.17 -21.27 -23.34
N LYS A 25 -0.72 -22.33 -22.75
CA LYS A 25 -1.63 -22.23 -21.59
C LYS A 25 -0.86 -21.70 -20.40
N GLN A 26 -1.27 -20.54 -19.90
CA GLN A 26 -0.66 -19.89 -18.76
C GLN A 26 -1.05 -20.60 -17.46
N THR A 27 -0.07 -20.88 -16.60
CA THR A 27 -0.31 -21.54 -15.32
C THR A 27 -1.17 -20.65 -14.42
N PRO A 28 -2.34 -21.11 -13.93
CA PRO A 28 -3.14 -20.35 -12.99
C PRO A 28 -2.42 -20.20 -11.64
N PRO A 29 -2.71 -19.14 -10.86
CA PRO A 29 -2.13 -18.96 -9.53
C PRO A 29 -2.44 -20.13 -8.58
N PRO A 30 -1.63 -20.32 -7.51
CA PRO A 30 -1.86 -21.39 -6.54
C PRO A 30 -3.25 -21.32 -5.88
N LYS A 31 -3.89 -22.49 -5.76
CA LYS A 31 -5.17 -22.67 -5.06
C LYS A 31 -5.09 -22.21 -3.60
N PHE A 32 -6.24 -21.81 -3.06
CA PHE A 32 -6.35 -21.33 -1.69
C PHE A 32 -6.37 -22.45 -0.66
N ASN A 33 -6.61 -23.70 -1.08
CA ASN A 33 -6.94 -24.83 -0.21
C ASN A 33 -8.17 -24.53 0.66
N ASP A 34 -9.18 -23.95 0.02
CA ASP A 34 -10.43 -23.50 0.62
C ASP A 34 -11.58 -23.86 -0.36
N PRO A 35 -12.49 -24.79 0.00
CA PRO A 35 -13.52 -25.27 -0.92
C PRO A 35 -14.49 -24.20 -1.44
N GLU A 36 -14.67 -23.09 -0.71
CA GLU A 36 -15.49 -21.97 -1.19
C GLU A 36 -14.76 -21.26 -2.33
N TYR A 37 -13.51 -20.81 -2.08
CA TYR A 37 -12.74 -20.03 -3.04
C TYR A 37 -12.23 -20.85 -4.23
N ASP A 38 -11.80 -22.10 -4.01
CA ASP A 38 -11.31 -22.98 -5.08
C ASP A 38 -12.44 -23.49 -6.00
N SER A 39 -13.70 -23.14 -5.73
CA SER A 39 -14.83 -23.28 -6.68
C SER A 39 -14.88 -22.16 -7.73
N TYR A 40 -14.41 -20.96 -7.40
CA TYR A 40 -14.40 -19.79 -8.29
C TYR A 40 -13.19 -19.81 -9.23
N GLN A 41 -13.22 -20.70 -10.21
CA GLN A 41 -12.12 -20.86 -11.17
C GLN A 41 -12.24 -19.89 -12.36
N ASP A 42 -11.14 -19.21 -12.66
CA ASP A 42 -10.94 -18.41 -13.87
C ASP A 42 -10.77 -19.33 -15.09
N SER A 43 -11.22 -18.89 -16.26
CA SER A 43 -11.04 -19.64 -17.52
C SER A 43 -9.58 -19.77 -17.92
N ASP A 44 -9.27 -20.80 -18.70
CA ASP A 44 -7.96 -20.99 -19.34
C ASP A 44 -7.48 -19.70 -20.03
N LEU A 45 -6.24 -19.31 -19.76
CA LEU A 45 -5.58 -18.16 -20.37
C LEU A 45 -4.49 -18.65 -21.31
N TRP A 46 -4.49 -18.15 -22.55
CA TRP A 46 -3.53 -18.49 -23.60
C TRP A 46 -2.79 -17.23 -24.01
N ASP A 47 -1.46 -17.27 -23.99
CA ASP A 47 -0.64 -16.12 -24.36
C ASP A 47 0.64 -16.58 -25.08
N LEU A 48 1.45 -15.64 -25.56
CA LEU A 48 2.76 -15.97 -26.13
C LEU A 48 3.68 -16.59 -25.05
N PRO A 49 4.41 -17.68 -25.35
CA PRO A 49 5.37 -18.22 -24.41
C PRO A 49 6.48 -17.21 -24.13
N SER A 50 6.84 -17.07 -22.86
CA SER A 50 7.82 -16.06 -22.42
C SER A 50 8.66 -16.49 -21.22
N ALA A 51 9.81 -15.85 -21.06
CA ALA A 51 10.74 -16.07 -19.95
C ALA A 51 11.46 -14.78 -19.56
N GLN A 52 11.68 -14.54 -18.27
CA GLN A 52 12.45 -13.41 -17.78
C GLN A 52 13.92 -13.55 -18.20
N LEU A 53 14.52 -12.50 -18.77
CA LEU A 53 15.94 -12.50 -19.07
C LEU A 53 16.78 -12.30 -17.80
N SER A 54 17.71 -13.21 -17.57
CA SER A 54 18.80 -13.08 -16.59
C SER A 54 19.97 -12.32 -17.21
N LEU A 55 20.71 -11.57 -16.39
CA LEU A 55 21.99 -10.99 -16.82
C LEU A 55 23.06 -12.08 -16.95
N LEU A 56 24.03 -11.88 -17.85
CA LEU A 56 25.21 -12.74 -17.94
C LEU A 56 26.25 -12.38 -16.86
N ASP A 57 26.61 -13.34 -16.02
CA ASP A 57 27.71 -13.20 -15.05
C ASP A 57 29.10 -13.10 -15.71
N SER A 58 29.21 -13.42 -17.01
CA SER A 58 30.45 -13.36 -17.78
C SER A 58 30.18 -13.16 -19.28
N PRO A 59 30.83 -12.21 -19.97
CA PRO A 59 30.63 -11.91 -21.40
C PRO A 59 31.32 -12.91 -22.35
N LEU A 60 31.61 -14.13 -21.90
CA LEU A 60 32.44 -15.11 -22.62
C LEU A 60 31.73 -16.42 -22.98
N SER A 61 30.42 -16.54 -22.72
CA SER A 61 29.60 -17.60 -23.32
C SER A 61 29.27 -17.21 -24.75
N SER A 62 29.80 -17.94 -25.74
CA SER A 62 29.36 -17.78 -27.12
C SER A 62 27.94 -18.33 -27.27
N SER A 63 26.95 -17.45 -27.38
CA SER A 63 25.55 -17.83 -27.56
C SER A 63 25.39 -18.80 -28.74
N GLN A 64 24.64 -19.89 -28.53
CA GLN A 64 24.31 -20.86 -29.57
C GLN A 64 23.06 -20.44 -30.35
N VAL A 65 22.35 -19.41 -29.89
CA VAL A 65 21.21 -18.82 -30.55
C VAL A 65 21.65 -17.68 -31.46
N GLN A 66 21.21 -17.74 -32.72
CA GLN A 66 21.35 -16.61 -33.65
C GLN A 66 20.10 -15.73 -33.57
N ILE A 67 20.26 -14.51 -33.05
CA ILE A 67 19.25 -13.45 -33.09
C ILE A 67 19.74 -12.34 -34.01
N GLU A 68 18.95 -12.01 -35.04
CA GLU A 68 19.14 -10.81 -35.86
C GLU A 68 18.16 -9.70 -35.42
N ALA A 69 18.53 -8.44 -35.65
CA ALA A 69 17.66 -7.29 -35.47
C ALA A 69 17.95 -6.25 -36.55
N GLY A 70 16.97 -5.42 -36.88
CA GLY A 70 17.17 -4.27 -37.79
C GLY A 70 17.96 -3.10 -37.18
N ASP A 71 18.29 -3.18 -35.88
CA ASP A 71 18.98 -2.14 -35.12
C ASP A 71 20.06 -2.78 -34.25
N ASN A 72 21.33 -2.37 -34.47
CA ASN A 72 22.49 -2.87 -33.72
C ASN A 72 22.45 -2.51 -32.24
N SER A 73 21.79 -1.41 -31.84
CA SER A 73 21.67 -1.00 -30.44
C SER A 73 20.79 -1.95 -29.63
N LEU A 74 19.83 -2.63 -30.28
CA LEU A 74 19.04 -3.68 -29.67
C LEU A 74 19.87 -4.95 -29.48
N LEU A 75 20.79 -5.28 -30.40
CA LEU A 75 21.71 -6.41 -30.23
C LEU A 75 22.74 -6.15 -29.13
N GLU A 76 23.27 -4.93 -29.05
CA GLU A 76 24.15 -4.49 -27.96
C GLU A 76 23.40 -4.60 -26.61
N PHE A 77 22.18 -4.08 -26.50
CA PHE A 77 21.34 -4.24 -25.30
C PHE A 77 21.10 -5.70 -24.93
N LEU A 78 20.80 -6.57 -25.91
CA LEU A 78 20.53 -7.99 -25.66
C LEU A 78 21.77 -8.80 -25.29
N SER A 79 22.97 -8.38 -25.70
CA SER A 79 24.25 -9.05 -25.39
C SER A 79 24.59 -9.11 -23.90
N GLY A 80 23.91 -8.32 -23.05
CA GLY A 80 24.04 -8.40 -21.59
C GLY A 80 23.25 -9.52 -20.91
N PHE A 81 22.47 -10.31 -21.67
CA PHE A 81 21.49 -11.25 -21.13
C PHE A 81 21.68 -12.70 -21.60
N ASP A 82 21.27 -13.66 -20.77
CA ASP A 82 21.30 -15.10 -21.06
C ASP A 82 20.10 -15.49 -21.96
N LEU A 83 20.28 -15.23 -23.25
CA LEU A 83 19.31 -15.53 -24.31
C LEU A 83 19.13 -17.04 -24.51
N ASP A 84 20.21 -17.81 -24.42
CA ASP A 84 20.17 -19.27 -24.56
C ASP A 84 19.29 -19.91 -23.48
N SER A 85 19.47 -19.54 -22.21
CA SER A 85 18.66 -20.07 -21.11
C SER A 85 17.19 -19.69 -21.24
N ALA A 86 16.88 -18.41 -21.52
CA ALA A 86 15.51 -17.94 -21.67
C ALA A 86 14.79 -18.58 -22.87
N ILE A 87 15.45 -18.73 -24.02
CA ILE A 87 14.85 -19.35 -25.21
C ILE A 87 14.70 -20.87 -25.02
N ASN A 88 15.67 -21.55 -24.38
CA ASN A 88 15.50 -22.96 -24.03
C ASN A 88 14.40 -23.17 -22.97
N GLN A 89 14.17 -22.22 -22.04
CA GLN A 89 13.03 -22.25 -21.12
C GLN A 89 11.70 -22.12 -21.86
N VAL A 90 11.60 -21.17 -22.82
CA VAL A 90 10.43 -21.00 -23.68
C VAL A 90 10.16 -22.25 -24.52
N LEU A 91 11.17 -22.79 -25.19
CA LEU A 91 11.04 -24.03 -25.98
C LEU A 91 10.64 -25.22 -25.10
N GLY A 92 11.09 -25.25 -23.84
CA GLY A 92 10.66 -26.22 -22.83
C GLY A 92 9.17 -26.12 -22.49
N GLN A 93 8.57 -24.91 -22.45
CA GLN A 93 7.13 -24.73 -22.24
C GLN A 93 6.29 -25.36 -23.37
N VAL A 94 6.82 -25.38 -24.60
CA VAL A 94 6.15 -25.90 -25.80
C VAL A 94 6.55 -27.33 -26.19
N GLY A 95 7.40 -28.00 -25.40
CA GLY A 95 7.86 -29.37 -25.66
C GLY A 95 8.86 -29.49 -26.82
N PHE A 96 9.50 -28.39 -27.22
CA PHE A 96 10.46 -28.34 -28.31
C PHE A 96 11.88 -28.70 -27.83
N GLN A 97 12.72 -29.15 -28.77
CA GLN A 97 14.14 -29.40 -28.49
C GLN A 97 14.93 -28.08 -28.40
N LYS A 98 16.19 -28.16 -27.92
CA LYS A 98 17.03 -26.98 -27.71
C LYS A 98 17.23 -26.15 -28.97
N ALA A 99 17.37 -24.84 -28.79
CA ALA A 99 17.32 -23.80 -29.84
C ALA A 99 18.37 -23.84 -30.96
N THR A 100 19.28 -24.82 -30.99
CA THR A 100 20.59 -24.79 -31.67
C THR A 100 20.58 -24.80 -33.21
N LYS A 101 19.41 -24.64 -33.83
CA LYS A 101 19.21 -24.50 -35.29
C LYS A 101 18.16 -23.46 -35.70
N VAL A 102 17.46 -22.82 -34.74
CA VAL A 102 16.42 -21.84 -35.07
C VAL A 102 17.05 -20.45 -35.18
N LYS A 103 16.84 -19.79 -36.32
CA LYS A 103 17.17 -18.38 -36.51
C LYS A 103 16.00 -17.52 -35.99
N TRP A 104 16.32 -16.61 -35.08
CA TRP A 104 15.34 -15.68 -34.50
C TRP A 104 15.59 -14.26 -35.00
N ASN A 105 14.53 -13.46 -35.06
CA ASN A 105 14.58 -12.06 -35.43
C ASN A 105 13.88 -11.23 -34.36
N VAL A 106 14.45 -10.11 -33.93
CA VAL A 106 13.75 -9.15 -33.04
C VAL A 106 12.62 -8.49 -33.83
N SER A 107 11.38 -8.69 -33.38
CA SER A 107 10.18 -8.09 -33.95
C SER A 107 9.98 -6.66 -33.44
N LYS A 108 9.96 -6.47 -32.12
CA LYS A 108 9.88 -5.15 -31.46
C LYS A 108 10.24 -5.24 -29.97
N VAL A 109 10.46 -4.09 -29.35
CA VAL A 109 10.61 -3.95 -27.89
C VAL A 109 9.52 -3.04 -27.37
N VAL A 110 8.77 -3.50 -26.38
CA VAL A 110 7.73 -2.72 -25.69
C VAL A 110 8.11 -2.61 -24.21
N GLU A 111 7.91 -1.45 -23.61
CA GLU A 111 8.26 -1.20 -22.21
C GLU A 111 7.07 -0.53 -21.52
N GLU A 112 6.61 -1.19 -20.47
CA GLU A 112 5.35 -0.91 -19.80
C GLU A 112 5.26 0.52 -19.22
N PRO A 113 4.04 1.05 -19.07
CA PRO A 113 3.76 2.18 -18.19
C PRO A 113 4.17 1.99 -16.72
N GLU A 114 4.32 3.11 -16.00
CA GLU A 114 4.62 3.15 -14.55
C GLU A 114 3.36 2.82 -13.72
N PHE A 115 2.86 1.59 -13.83
CA PHE A 115 1.61 1.14 -13.20
C PHE A 115 1.60 1.07 -11.66
N GLY A 116 2.75 1.20 -10.99
CA GLY A 116 2.84 1.09 -9.53
C GLY A 116 4.26 0.91 -9.00
N PRO A 117 4.44 0.47 -7.74
CA PRO A 117 5.74 0.47 -7.04
C PRO A 117 6.81 -0.48 -7.62
N GLY A 118 6.41 -1.50 -8.37
CA GLY A 118 7.33 -2.38 -9.07
C GLY A 118 7.83 -1.74 -10.37
N VAL A 119 9.13 -1.83 -10.66
CA VAL A 119 9.74 -1.28 -11.88
C VAL A 119 8.97 -1.66 -13.15
N PRO A 120 8.93 -0.79 -14.18
CA PRO A 120 8.42 -1.15 -15.50
C PRO A 120 9.09 -2.40 -16.05
N VAL A 121 8.33 -3.25 -16.74
CA VAL A 121 8.87 -4.41 -17.47
C VAL A 121 9.16 -3.99 -18.91
N LYS A 122 10.31 -4.39 -19.43
CA LYS A 122 10.68 -4.27 -20.85
C LYS A 122 10.53 -5.64 -21.51
N THR A 123 9.53 -5.81 -22.37
CA THR A 123 9.32 -7.06 -23.12
C THR A 123 9.92 -6.94 -24.51
N VAL A 124 10.86 -7.83 -24.82
CA VAL A 124 11.46 -8.01 -26.13
C VAL A 124 10.69 -9.12 -26.84
N TYR A 125 10.16 -8.82 -28.03
CA TYR A 125 9.46 -9.80 -28.86
C TYR A 125 10.42 -10.31 -29.94
N ILE A 126 10.65 -11.61 -29.98
CA ILE A 126 11.37 -12.28 -31.07
C ILE A 126 10.43 -13.20 -31.87
N VAL A 127 10.73 -13.39 -33.16
CA VAL A 127 9.97 -14.26 -34.06
C VAL A 127 10.90 -15.29 -34.73
N GLY A 128 10.43 -16.52 -34.86
CA GLY A 128 11.15 -17.62 -35.49
C GLY A 128 10.24 -18.76 -35.94
N GLU A 129 10.71 -19.56 -36.88
CA GLU A 129 10.01 -20.75 -37.39
C GLU A 129 10.64 -22.01 -36.76
N SER A 130 9.82 -22.91 -36.23
CA SER A 130 10.30 -24.15 -35.58
C SER A 130 9.30 -25.28 -35.80
N GLU A 131 9.80 -26.47 -36.14
CA GLU A 131 8.97 -27.64 -36.40
C GLU A 131 8.36 -28.21 -35.10
N PRO A 132 7.08 -28.62 -35.10
CA PRO A 132 6.44 -29.23 -33.95
C PRO A 132 7.03 -30.61 -33.65
N ASN A 133 7.46 -30.82 -32.41
CA ASN A 133 7.94 -32.11 -31.94
C ASN A 133 6.75 -33.09 -31.72
N ALA A 134 6.95 -34.39 -31.96
CA ALA A 134 5.92 -35.42 -31.80
C ALA A 134 5.42 -35.62 -30.34
N ALA A 135 6.00 -34.90 -29.38
CA ALA A 135 5.64 -34.90 -27.97
C ALA A 135 4.84 -33.67 -27.51
N MET A 136 4.38 -32.79 -28.41
CA MET A 136 3.47 -31.69 -28.05
C MET A 136 2.14 -32.23 -27.51
N SER A 137 1.70 -31.78 -26.34
CA SER A 137 0.30 -31.93 -25.92
C SER A 137 -0.53 -30.72 -26.39
N GLN A 138 -1.73 -31.00 -26.89
CA GLN A 138 -2.75 -29.98 -27.21
C GLN A 138 -3.31 -29.31 -25.94
N ASP A 139 -3.10 -29.91 -24.75
CA ASP A 139 -3.57 -29.37 -23.47
C ASP A 139 -2.73 -28.17 -22.99
N CYS A 140 -1.44 -28.11 -23.38
CA CYS A 140 -0.54 -27.02 -23.00
C CYS A 140 -0.28 -26.02 -24.12
N CYS A 141 -0.46 -26.41 -25.39
CA CYS A 141 -0.12 -25.61 -26.56
C CYS A 141 -1.22 -25.63 -27.63
N LYS A 142 -1.55 -24.46 -28.19
CA LYS A 142 -2.50 -24.31 -29.31
C LYS A 142 -1.91 -23.42 -30.40
N TRP A 143 -1.96 -23.89 -31.65
CA TRP A 143 -1.75 -23.02 -32.81
C TRP A 143 -2.98 -22.14 -33.03
N ARG A 144 -2.78 -20.84 -33.26
CA ARG A 144 -3.84 -19.84 -33.54
C ARG A 144 -3.35 -18.83 -34.56
N ASN A 145 -4.27 -18.24 -35.32
CA ASN A 145 -3.98 -17.09 -36.19
C ASN A 145 -4.42 -15.76 -35.52
N THR A 146 -4.09 -14.63 -36.15
CA THR A 146 -4.39 -13.27 -35.65
C THR A 146 -5.89 -13.03 -35.47
N LYS A 147 -6.72 -13.54 -36.40
CA LYS A 147 -8.17 -13.33 -36.39
C LYS A 147 -8.85 -14.13 -35.29
N ASP A 148 -8.54 -15.42 -35.15
CA ASP A 148 -9.02 -16.27 -34.05
C ASP A 148 -8.84 -15.58 -32.68
N CYS A 149 -7.68 -14.97 -32.46
CA CYS A 149 -7.34 -14.27 -31.23
C CYS A 149 -8.13 -12.95 -31.05
N ALA A 150 -8.38 -12.20 -32.14
CA ALA A 150 -9.20 -11.00 -32.10
C ALA A 150 -10.69 -11.32 -31.84
N ASP A 151 -11.24 -12.32 -32.53
CA ASP A 151 -12.63 -12.76 -32.38
C ASP A 151 -12.92 -13.22 -30.92
N LEU A 152 -11.97 -13.95 -30.30
CA LEU A 152 -12.03 -14.36 -28.88
C LEU A 152 -11.96 -13.20 -27.87
N LEU A 153 -11.38 -12.06 -28.25
CA LEU A 153 -11.29 -10.87 -27.40
C LEU A 153 -12.50 -9.93 -27.56
N LEU A 154 -13.04 -9.82 -28.77
CA LEU A 154 -14.16 -8.94 -29.11
C LEU A 154 -15.53 -9.54 -28.77
N GLU A 155 -15.67 -10.87 -28.72
CA GLU A 155 -16.88 -11.56 -28.26
C GLU A 155 -16.60 -12.46 -27.05
N ALA A 156 -16.12 -11.85 -25.95
CA ALA A 156 -15.73 -12.53 -24.73
C ALA A 156 -16.93 -13.12 -23.96
N LYS A 157 -17.26 -14.39 -24.25
CA LYS A 157 -18.33 -15.14 -23.57
C LYS A 157 -17.77 -15.81 -22.30
N PRO A 158 -18.48 -15.76 -21.15
CA PRO A 158 -18.03 -16.41 -19.92
C PRO A 158 -17.67 -17.89 -20.13
N HIS A 159 -16.61 -18.34 -19.44
CA HIS A 159 -16.06 -19.71 -19.52
C HIS A 159 -15.27 -20.07 -20.80
N ASN A 160 -15.17 -19.19 -21.82
CA ASN A 160 -14.31 -19.43 -22.99
C ASN A 160 -12.80 -19.34 -22.67
N ASP A 161 -11.97 -19.91 -23.56
CA ASP A 161 -10.53 -19.59 -23.67
C ASP A 161 -10.32 -18.05 -23.69
N ARG A 162 -9.40 -17.54 -22.87
CA ARG A 162 -9.02 -16.12 -22.82
C ARG A 162 -7.67 -15.90 -23.50
N ILE A 163 -7.49 -14.77 -24.18
CA ILE A 163 -6.22 -14.39 -24.84
C ILE A 163 -5.48 -13.34 -24.00
N GLY A 164 -4.21 -13.59 -23.68
CA GLY A 164 -3.40 -12.73 -22.82
C GLY A 164 -2.81 -11.48 -23.49
N PRO A 165 -2.21 -10.58 -22.70
CA PRO A 165 -1.72 -9.29 -23.16
C PRO A 165 -0.49 -9.37 -24.08
N LEU A 166 0.34 -10.42 -24.05
CA LEU A 166 1.50 -10.50 -24.95
C LEU A 166 1.09 -10.75 -26.40
N VAL A 167 0.01 -11.50 -26.66
CA VAL A 167 -0.61 -11.60 -27.99
C VAL A 167 -1.13 -10.24 -28.46
N VAL A 168 -1.87 -9.52 -27.62
CA VAL A 168 -2.48 -8.23 -27.97
C VAL A 168 -1.42 -7.18 -28.27
N VAL A 169 -0.50 -6.95 -27.33
CA VAL A 169 0.59 -5.98 -27.44
C VAL A 169 1.63 -6.42 -28.48
N GLY A 170 1.87 -7.72 -28.64
CA GLY A 170 2.86 -8.28 -29.57
C GLY A 170 2.39 -8.35 -31.03
N LEU A 171 1.13 -8.67 -31.30
CA LEU A 171 0.64 -9.02 -32.63
C LEU A 171 -0.62 -8.24 -33.08
N LEU A 172 -1.59 -8.01 -32.18
CA LEU A 172 -2.90 -7.50 -32.59
C LEU A 172 -2.93 -5.96 -32.71
N ASN A 173 -2.28 -5.23 -31.81
CA ASN A 173 -2.36 -3.76 -31.77
C ASN A 173 -1.81 -3.03 -33.01
N ASP A 174 -0.97 -3.69 -33.81
CA ASP A 174 -0.45 -3.14 -35.08
C ASP A 174 -1.28 -3.54 -36.31
N SER A 175 -2.19 -4.51 -36.17
CA SER A 175 -2.93 -5.14 -37.28
C SER A 175 -4.45 -4.96 -37.20
N MET A 176 -5.01 -4.75 -36.02
CA MET A 176 -6.37 -4.23 -35.84
C MET A 176 -6.38 -2.72 -36.11
N GLU A 177 -7.39 -2.19 -36.80
CA GLU A 177 -7.56 -0.73 -37.03
C GLU A 177 -8.09 0.00 -35.77
N ILE A 178 -7.48 -0.30 -34.62
CA ILE A 178 -7.73 0.34 -33.33
C ILE A 178 -7.44 1.84 -33.44
N THR A 179 -8.37 2.66 -32.94
CA THR A 179 -8.27 4.12 -32.97
C THR A 179 -6.98 4.58 -32.28
N LYS A 180 -6.07 5.15 -33.07
CA LYS A 180 -4.78 5.69 -32.60
C LYS A 180 -4.97 7.02 -31.86
N LEU A 181 -5.62 6.95 -30.70
CA LEU A 181 -5.65 8.03 -29.71
C LEU A 181 -4.22 8.49 -29.43
N ASN A 182 -3.94 9.75 -29.71
CA ASN A 182 -2.62 10.35 -29.65
C ASN A 182 -2.24 10.70 -28.21
N ILE A 183 -1.72 9.70 -27.47
CA ILE A 183 -1.17 9.91 -26.13
C ILE A 183 0.12 10.73 -26.23
N PRO A 184 0.32 11.77 -25.40
CA PRO A 184 1.56 12.56 -25.40
C PRO A 184 2.82 11.69 -25.25
N PRO A 185 3.91 11.93 -26.01
CA PRO A 185 5.13 11.13 -25.93
C PRO A 185 5.85 11.15 -24.56
N THR A 186 5.45 12.04 -23.65
CA THR A 186 5.89 12.05 -22.24
C THR A 186 5.22 10.97 -21.39
N LEU A 187 4.12 10.38 -21.87
CA LEU A 187 3.36 9.32 -21.23
C LEU A 187 3.53 7.99 -21.96
N ARG A 188 3.39 6.91 -21.19
CA ARG A 188 3.24 5.54 -21.70
C ARG A 188 1.83 5.06 -21.40
N SER A 189 1.20 4.41 -22.37
CA SER A 189 -0.09 3.77 -22.23
C SER A 189 0.00 2.28 -22.58
N GLN A 190 -0.82 1.45 -21.95
CA GLN A 190 -1.07 0.08 -22.42
C GLN A 190 -2.51 -0.02 -22.88
N GLU A 191 -2.75 -0.70 -24.00
CA GLU A 191 -4.09 -1.05 -24.44
C GLU A 191 -4.28 -2.56 -24.28
N TYR A 192 -5.11 -2.92 -23.30
CA TYR A 192 -5.56 -4.28 -23.02
C TYR A 192 -6.73 -4.24 -22.02
N PRO A 193 -7.90 -4.82 -22.34
CA PRO A 193 -8.29 -5.45 -23.61
C PRO A 193 -8.34 -4.45 -24.79
N PRO A 194 -8.51 -4.90 -26.04
CA PRO A 194 -8.67 -4.02 -27.20
C PRO A 194 -9.78 -2.96 -26.98
N GLY A 195 -9.52 -1.72 -27.40
CA GLY A 195 -10.39 -0.56 -27.20
C GLY A 195 -10.22 0.14 -25.84
N VAL A 196 -9.65 -0.53 -24.83
CA VAL A 196 -9.50 0.00 -23.45
C VAL A 196 -8.04 0.39 -23.19
N LYS A 197 -7.76 1.70 -23.21
CA LYS A 197 -6.41 2.27 -23.06
C LYS A 197 -6.20 2.78 -21.63
N LEU A 198 -5.23 2.21 -20.94
CA LEU A 198 -4.82 2.62 -19.60
C LEU A 198 -3.62 3.56 -19.69
N VAL A 199 -3.71 4.68 -18.97
CA VAL A 199 -2.68 5.72 -18.88
C VAL A 199 -2.40 6.01 -17.40
N PRO A 200 -1.31 5.51 -16.79
CA PRO A 200 -0.97 5.82 -15.41
C PRO A 200 -0.56 7.28 -15.25
N MET A 201 -1.51 8.10 -14.77
CA MET A 201 -1.33 9.51 -14.51
C MET A 201 -0.79 9.70 -13.09
N ARG A 202 0.26 10.49 -12.90
CA ARG A 202 0.75 10.80 -11.55
C ARG A 202 -0.31 11.60 -10.81
N SER A 203 -0.69 11.12 -9.64
CA SER A 203 -1.89 11.56 -8.91
C SER A 203 -1.54 11.92 -7.45
N ARG A 204 -2.55 11.97 -6.56
CA ARG A 204 -2.41 12.17 -5.10
C ARG A 204 -2.64 10.89 -4.28
N THR A 205 -2.52 9.72 -4.92
CA THR A 205 -2.67 8.38 -4.32
C THR A 205 -1.88 8.14 -3.05
N ALA A 206 -2.43 7.27 -2.21
CA ALA A 206 -1.71 6.65 -1.10
C ALA A 206 -0.55 5.77 -1.60
N LYS A 207 0.48 5.62 -0.76
CA LYS A 207 1.57 4.66 -0.97
C LYS A 207 1.03 3.22 -0.85
N PRO A 208 1.55 2.25 -1.63
CA PRO A 208 2.83 2.31 -2.35
C PRO A 208 2.75 2.84 -3.79
N PHE A 209 1.59 3.28 -4.25
CA PHE A 209 1.42 3.81 -5.62
C PHE A 209 1.87 5.26 -5.73
N HIS A 210 2.08 5.71 -6.98
CA HIS A 210 2.39 7.10 -7.34
C HIS A 210 1.52 7.61 -8.52
N THR A 211 0.59 6.77 -8.98
CA THR A 211 -0.19 6.92 -10.20
C THR A 211 -1.61 6.35 -10.02
N THR A 212 -2.57 6.97 -10.70
CA THR A 212 -3.92 6.42 -10.94
C THR A 212 -4.06 6.17 -12.43
N ASN A 213 -4.72 5.07 -12.81
CA ASN A 213 -4.94 4.68 -14.20
C ASN A 213 -6.12 5.46 -14.79
N LEU A 214 -5.85 6.58 -15.47
CA LEU A 214 -6.83 7.15 -16.40
C LEU A 214 -7.16 6.10 -17.45
N VAL A 215 -8.41 5.64 -17.50
CA VAL A 215 -8.88 4.73 -18.55
C VAL A 215 -9.54 5.58 -19.63
N VAL A 216 -9.11 5.40 -20.88
CA VAL A 216 -9.67 6.06 -22.05
C VAL A 216 -10.19 4.99 -23.02
N PHE A 217 -11.43 5.15 -23.45
CA PHE A 217 -12.13 4.21 -24.33
C PHE A 217 -12.61 4.95 -25.58
N VAL A 218 -12.08 4.58 -26.73
CA VAL A 218 -12.38 5.18 -28.04
C VAL A 218 -12.55 4.06 -29.07
N PRO A 219 -13.78 3.64 -29.37
CA PRO A 219 -14.06 2.63 -30.39
C PRO A 219 -13.43 2.94 -31.76
N GLY A 220 -13.08 1.88 -32.50
CA GLY A 220 -12.63 1.94 -33.88
C GLY A 220 -13.76 1.56 -34.84
N THR A 221 -14.16 2.50 -35.71
CA THR A 221 -15.35 2.46 -36.59
C THR A 221 -16.69 2.29 -35.87
N SER A 222 -17.78 2.74 -36.49
CA SER A 222 -19.12 2.63 -35.89
C SER A 222 -19.63 1.20 -36.01
N TYR A 223 -20.03 0.62 -34.88
CA TYR A 223 -20.75 -0.66 -34.87
C TYR A 223 -22.23 -0.37 -35.20
N ASP A 224 -22.55 -0.30 -36.50
CA ASP A 224 -23.87 0.04 -37.06
C ASP A 224 -24.90 -1.09 -36.79
N GLY A 225 -25.22 -1.36 -35.52
CA GLY A 225 -25.92 -2.59 -35.12
C GLY A 225 -26.72 -2.59 -33.81
N LEU A 226 -26.84 -1.46 -33.08
CA LEU A 226 -27.66 -1.38 -31.86
C LEU A 226 -28.63 -0.20 -31.88
N GLY A 227 -29.79 -0.42 -32.51
CA GLY A 227 -30.93 0.49 -32.41
C GLY A 227 -31.85 0.13 -31.23
N GLY A 228 -31.95 1.02 -30.23
CA GLY A 228 -33.09 1.03 -29.31
C GLY A 228 -32.93 0.35 -27.94
N ASP A 229 -31.74 0.34 -27.34
CA ASP A 229 -31.58 0.06 -25.90
C ASP A 229 -31.74 1.34 -25.05
N ASN A 230 -32.28 1.21 -23.83
CA ASN A 230 -32.57 2.34 -22.92
C ASN A 230 -31.33 2.81 -22.15
N PHE A 231 -30.35 3.38 -22.85
CA PHE A 231 -29.11 3.88 -22.26
C PHE A 231 -29.33 5.18 -21.46
N ILE A 232 -28.72 5.29 -20.27
CA ILE A 232 -28.81 6.50 -19.43
C ILE A 232 -27.95 7.65 -19.97
N ALA A 233 -26.91 7.34 -20.74
CA ALA A 233 -26.12 8.29 -21.50
C ALA A 233 -25.56 7.63 -22.77
N SER A 234 -25.16 8.43 -23.75
CA SER A 234 -24.44 7.94 -24.94
C SER A 234 -23.44 8.96 -25.46
N GLY A 235 -22.28 8.49 -25.90
CA GLY A 235 -21.16 9.32 -26.36
C GLY A 235 -20.35 8.66 -27.46
N ASP A 236 -19.33 9.36 -27.94
CA ASP A 236 -18.44 8.87 -28.99
C ASP A 236 -17.06 8.45 -28.43
N ALA A 237 -16.76 8.88 -27.19
CA ALA A 237 -15.64 8.42 -26.37
C ALA A 237 -16.01 8.47 -24.87
N LEU A 238 -15.24 7.76 -24.05
CA LEU A 238 -15.35 7.73 -22.59
C LEU A 238 -13.98 7.91 -21.95
N ILE A 239 -13.91 8.69 -20.87
CA ILE A 239 -12.82 8.66 -19.89
C ILE A 239 -13.35 8.26 -18.51
N ILE A 240 -12.52 7.53 -17.77
CA ILE A 240 -12.80 7.10 -16.39
C ILE A 240 -11.69 7.60 -15.47
N ASP A 241 -12.07 8.15 -14.32
CA ASP A 241 -11.19 8.63 -13.24
C ASP A 241 -10.03 9.51 -13.74
N PRO A 242 -10.30 10.72 -14.27
CA PRO A 242 -9.29 11.65 -14.79
C PRO A 242 -8.39 12.29 -13.72
N GLY A 243 -8.39 11.76 -12.49
CA GLY A 243 -7.60 12.27 -11.37
C GLY A 243 -6.10 12.22 -11.64
N CYS A 244 -5.47 13.40 -11.59
CA CYS A 244 -4.03 13.56 -11.73
C CYS A 244 -3.60 14.80 -10.94
N ASN A 245 -2.33 14.87 -10.55
CA ASN A 245 -1.82 16.06 -9.87
C ASN A 245 -1.51 17.18 -10.87
N SER A 246 -1.46 18.43 -10.38
CA SER A 246 -1.28 19.64 -11.18
C SER A 246 -0.10 19.65 -12.17
N ALA A 247 0.93 18.82 -11.97
CA ALA A 247 2.03 18.70 -12.92
C ALA A 247 1.65 17.95 -14.21
N MET A 248 0.62 17.10 -14.17
CA MET A 248 0.12 16.29 -15.29
C MET A 248 -1.04 16.94 -16.07
N HIS A 249 -1.49 18.13 -15.66
CA HIS A 249 -2.66 18.79 -16.26
C HIS A 249 -2.48 19.11 -17.75
N LYS A 250 -1.24 19.30 -18.23
CA LYS A 250 -0.95 19.56 -19.66
C LYS A 250 -1.11 18.30 -20.50
N GLU A 251 -0.62 17.16 -20.00
CA GLU A 251 -0.79 15.86 -20.61
C GLU A 251 -2.28 15.47 -20.65
N LEU A 252 -3.03 15.73 -19.58
CA LEU A 252 -4.49 15.54 -19.57
C LEU A 252 -5.20 16.47 -20.55
N GLU A 253 -4.83 17.75 -20.62
CA GLU A 253 -5.35 18.72 -21.59
C GLU A 253 -5.10 18.26 -23.04
N HIS A 254 -3.91 17.72 -23.35
CA HIS A 254 -3.63 17.12 -24.66
C HIS A 254 -4.50 15.90 -24.95
N ILE A 255 -4.68 14.98 -23.99
CA ILE A 255 -5.51 13.78 -24.16
C ILE A 255 -6.97 14.18 -24.40
N VAL A 256 -7.55 15.04 -23.56
CA VAL A 256 -8.96 15.46 -23.67
C VAL A 256 -9.21 16.25 -24.95
N THR A 257 -8.27 17.10 -25.38
CA THR A 257 -8.40 17.87 -26.63
C THR A 257 -8.30 16.99 -27.88
N ALA A 258 -7.71 15.78 -27.77
CA ALA A 258 -7.68 14.79 -28.84
C ALA A 258 -8.93 13.87 -28.89
N LEU A 259 -9.88 14.02 -27.96
CA LEU A 259 -11.12 13.22 -27.91
C LEU A 259 -12.29 13.93 -28.62
N PRO A 260 -13.29 13.17 -29.11
CA PRO A 260 -14.55 13.72 -29.60
C PRO A 260 -15.27 14.64 -28.60
N ARG A 261 -15.97 15.66 -29.12
CA ARG A 261 -16.76 16.62 -28.30
C ARG A 261 -17.78 15.93 -27.40
N LYS A 262 -18.49 14.92 -27.90
CA LYS A 262 -19.54 14.18 -27.20
C LYS A 262 -18.91 13.11 -26.28
N LEU A 263 -18.13 13.58 -25.32
CA LEU A 263 -17.37 12.79 -24.35
C LEU A 263 -18.24 12.46 -23.14
N VAL A 264 -18.26 11.18 -22.75
CA VAL A 264 -18.74 10.76 -21.44
C VAL A 264 -17.55 10.76 -20.46
N VAL A 265 -17.78 11.26 -19.26
CA VAL A 265 -16.82 11.22 -18.15
C VAL A 265 -17.47 10.37 -17.06
N PHE A 266 -16.82 9.31 -16.62
CA PHE A 266 -17.30 8.48 -15.51
C PHE A 266 -16.33 8.59 -14.34
N VAL A 267 -16.84 8.69 -13.12
CA VAL A 267 -16.02 8.64 -11.90
C VAL A 267 -16.48 7.51 -11.00
N THR A 268 -15.57 6.60 -10.66
CA THR A 268 -15.88 5.42 -9.84
C THR A 268 -16.28 5.83 -8.43
N HIS A 269 -15.58 6.81 -7.86
CA HIS A 269 -15.85 7.45 -6.57
C HIS A 269 -15.19 8.84 -6.52
N HIS A 270 -15.18 9.48 -5.34
CA HIS A 270 -14.91 10.91 -5.18
C HIS A 270 -13.51 11.27 -4.64
N HIS A 271 -12.63 10.29 -4.40
CA HIS A 271 -11.30 10.60 -3.84
C HIS A 271 -10.45 11.39 -4.85
N HIS A 272 -9.62 12.31 -4.34
CA HIS A 272 -8.92 13.33 -5.12
C HIS A 272 -8.20 12.78 -6.34
N ASP A 273 -7.48 11.69 -6.18
CA ASP A 273 -6.71 11.04 -7.23
C ASP A 273 -7.53 10.30 -8.30
N HIS A 274 -8.86 10.41 -8.25
CA HIS A 274 -9.82 10.02 -9.29
C HIS A 274 -10.53 11.24 -9.91
N VAL A 275 -10.62 12.38 -9.20
CA VAL A 275 -11.46 13.53 -9.59
C VAL A 275 -10.70 14.85 -9.86
N ASP A 276 -9.46 15.02 -9.38
CA ASP A 276 -8.69 16.27 -9.48
C ASP A 276 -8.60 16.87 -10.90
N GLY A 277 -8.56 16.01 -11.93
CA GLY A 277 -8.47 16.42 -13.33
C GLY A 277 -9.81 16.80 -13.97
N LEU A 278 -10.96 16.65 -13.29
CA LEU A 278 -12.28 17.03 -13.82
C LEU A 278 -12.31 18.50 -14.28
N SER A 279 -11.61 19.38 -13.57
CA SER A 279 -11.50 20.81 -13.92
C SER A 279 -10.82 21.03 -15.27
N VAL A 280 -9.80 20.20 -15.60
CA VAL A 280 -9.14 20.19 -16.91
C VAL A 280 -10.07 19.64 -17.98
N VAL A 281 -10.78 18.56 -17.68
CA VAL A 281 -11.76 17.96 -18.60
C VAL A 281 -12.84 18.97 -18.97
N GLN A 282 -13.46 19.62 -17.98
CA GLN A 282 -14.53 20.61 -18.19
C GLN A 282 -14.03 21.84 -18.98
N LYS A 283 -12.80 22.29 -18.73
CA LYS A 283 -12.16 23.39 -19.47
C LYS A 283 -11.93 23.05 -20.95
N CYS A 284 -11.40 21.86 -21.23
CA CYS A 284 -11.04 21.46 -22.60
C CYS A 284 -12.26 21.00 -23.40
N ASN A 285 -13.21 20.35 -22.72
CA ASN A 285 -14.45 19.86 -23.29
C ASN A 285 -15.68 20.22 -22.45
N PRO A 286 -16.23 21.44 -22.58
CA PRO A 286 -17.36 21.91 -21.78
C PRO A 286 -18.69 21.23 -22.12
N ASP A 287 -18.77 20.50 -23.24
CA ASP A 287 -19.93 19.70 -23.66
C ASP A 287 -19.90 18.27 -23.07
N ALA A 288 -18.88 17.93 -22.28
CA ALA A 288 -18.70 16.59 -21.73
C ALA A 288 -19.69 16.27 -20.60
N THR A 289 -20.25 15.06 -20.61
CA THR A 289 -21.29 14.63 -19.66
C THR A 289 -20.66 13.80 -18.53
N LEU A 290 -20.65 14.33 -17.31
CA LEU A 290 -20.22 13.60 -16.11
C LEU A 290 -21.32 12.64 -15.62
N LEU A 291 -20.95 11.38 -15.40
CA LEU A 291 -21.73 10.34 -14.74
C LEU A 291 -21.07 10.00 -13.41
N ALA A 292 -21.85 10.07 -12.33
CA ALA A 292 -21.40 9.83 -10.97
C ALA A 292 -22.55 9.33 -10.09
N HIS A 293 -22.26 8.43 -9.15
CA HIS A 293 -23.23 8.11 -8.10
C HIS A 293 -23.53 9.36 -7.25
N GLU A 294 -24.75 9.52 -6.74
CA GLU A 294 -25.16 10.75 -6.06
C GLU A 294 -24.26 11.08 -4.84
N ASN A 295 -23.96 10.09 -3.99
CA ASN A 295 -23.06 10.27 -2.84
C ASN A 295 -21.61 10.55 -3.24
N THR A 296 -21.21 10.19 -4.47
CA THR A 296 -19.91 10.54 -5.03
C THR A 296 -19.93 11.99 -5.51
N PHE A 297 -20.91 12.39 -6.32
CA PHE A 297 -21.03 13.77 -6.80
C PHE A 297 -21.17 14.80 -5.66
N ARG A 298 -21.94 14.47 -4.62
CA ARG A 298 -22.11 15.32 -3.41
C ARG A 298 -20.79 15.65 -2.69
N ARG A 299 -19.70 14.91 -2.95
CA ARG A 299 -18.37 15.09 -2.33
C ARG A 299 -17.30 15.65 -3.29
N ILE A 300 -17.62 15.85 -4.57
CA ILE A 300 -16.73 16.50 -5.56
C ILE A 300 -16.79 18.02 -5.37
N SER A 301 -15.66 18.74 -5.48
CA SER A 301 -15.69 20.21 -5.35
C SER A 301 -16.35 20.86 -6.57
N LYS A 302 -17.01 22.00 -6.34
CA LYS A 302 -17.48 22.87 -7.45
C LYS A 302 -16.32 23.49 -8.24
N ASP A 303 -15.12 23.51 -7.66
CA ASP A 303 -13.89 23.90 -8.36
C ASP A 303 -13.38 22.78 -9.29
N ASP A 304 -13.73 21.52 -9.01
CA ASP A 304 -13.39 20.35 -9.83
C ASP A 304 -14.44 20.13 -10.94
N TRP A 305 -15.73 20.24 -10.60
CA TRP A 305 -16.82 20.21 -11.59
C TRP A 305 -17.97 21.15 -11.20
N SER A 306 -18.29 22.09 -12.09
CA SER A 306 -19.30 23.15 -11.89
C SER A 306 -20.53 23.04 -12.79
N LEU A 307 -20.55 22.09 -13.73
CA LEU A 307 -21.73 21.79 -14.56
C LEU A 307 -22.68 20.83 -13.85
N GLY A 308 -23.80 20.53 -14.52
CA GLY A 308 -24.65 19.39 -14.16
C GLY A 308 -23.94 18.04 -14.35
N TYR A 309 -24.59 16.98 -13.88
CA TYR A 309 -24.14 15.60 -14.03
C TYR A 309 -25.37 14.70 -14.23
N VAL A 310 -25.14 13.47 -14.69
CA VAL A 310 -26.13 12.41 -14.76
C VAL A 310 -25.94 11.51 -13.52
N PRO A 311 -26.91 11.46 -12.58
CA PRO A 311 -26.84 10.53 -11.47
C PRO A 311 -27.01 9.09 -11.96
N VAL A 312 -26.21 8.17 -11.43
CA VAL A 312 -26.28 6.74 -11.75
C VAL A 312 -26.45 5.91 -10.48
N LEU A 313 -27.27 4.88 -10.53
CA LEU A 313 -27.56 3.96 -9.41
C LEU A 313 -26.66 2.73 -9.43
N GLY A 314 -26.05 2.40 -10.58
CA GLY A 314 -25.18 1.23 -10.75
C GLY A 314 -25.93 -0.04 -11.16
N SER A 315 -26.90 0.11 -12.06
CA SER A 315 -27.59 -0.99 -12.75
C SER A 315 -27.84 -0.71 -14.24
N GLU A 316 -27.65 0.54 -14.65
CA GLU A 316 -27.90 1.09 -15.98
C GLU A 316 -26.80 0.75 -16.99
N GLU A 317 -27.05 1.07 -18.27
CA GLU A 317 -26.07 0.92 -19.33
C GLU A 317 -25.84 2.24 -20.07
N ILE A 318 -24.65 2.39 -20.64
CA ILE A 318 -24.25 3.48 -21.54
C ILE A 318 -23.75 2.91 -22.86
N CYS A 319 -23.94 3.69 -23.93
CA CYS A 319 -23.42 3.37 -25.26
C CYS A 319 -22.32 4.35 -25.66
N ILE A 320 -21.12 3.83 -25.91
CA ILE A 320 -19.98 4.63 -26.35
C ILE A 320 -19.54 4.09 -27.72
N GLY A 321 -19.67 4.92 -28.76
CA GLY A 321 -19.33 4.56 -30.15
C GLY A 321 -19.97 3.27 -30.67
N GLY A 322 -21.20 2.96 -30.21
CA GLY A 322 -21.93 1.72 -30.53
C GLY A 322 -21.65 0.54 -29.59
N GLN A 323 -20.67 0.64 -28.69
CA GLN A 323 -20.34 -0.43 -27.74
C GLN A 323 -21.02 -0.22 -26.38
N ARG A 324 -21.52 -1.31 -25.80
CA ARG A 324 -22.26 -1.30 -24.51
C ARG A 324 -21.31 -1.41 -23.32
N LEU A 325 -21.49 -0.52 -22.34
CA LEU A 325 -20.85 -0.63 -21.03
C LEU A 325 -21.93 -0.57 -19.94
N LYS A 326 -21.86 -1.49 -18.97
CA LYS A 326 -22.84 -1.64 -17.90
C LYS A 326 -22.28 -1.13 -16.57
N LEU A 327 -23.03 -0.26 -15.92
CA LEU A 327 -22.68 0.28 -14.61
C LEU A 327 -23.08 -0.69 -13.51
N ILE A 328 -22.20 -0.86 -12.53
CA ILE A 328 -22.36 -1.79 -11.41
C ILE A 328 -22.17 -1.02 -10.10
N SER A 329 -23.22 -0.96 -9.29
CA SER A 329 -23.17 -0.46 -7.92
C SER A 329 -22.22 -1.34 -7.12
N ALA A 330 -21.21 -0.74 -6.51
CA ALA A 330 -20.08 -1.44 -5.90
C ALA A 330 -19.71 -0.86 -4.51
N PRO A 331 -20.69 -0.62 -3.62
CA PRO A 331 -20.41 -0.06 -2.30
C PRO A 331 -19.49 -0.96 -1.48
N GLY A 332 -18.80 -0.34 -0.52
CA GLY A 332 -17.89 -1.01 0.41
C GLY A 332 -16.59 -0.25 0.58
N HIS A 333 -15.96 0.18 -0.52
CA HIS A 333 -14.85 1.13 -0.46
C HIS A 333 -15.34 2.53 -0.03
N THR A 334 -16.43 3.01 -0.63
CA THR A 334 -17.26 4.14 -0.16
C THR A 334 -18.75 3.78 -0.37
N ASP A 335 -19.66 4.58 0.19
CA ASP A 335 -21.13 4.47 -0.01
C ASP A 335 -21.62 4.90 -1.41
N GLY A 336 -20.69 5.30 -2.29
CA GLY A 336 -20.98 5.75 -3.65
C GLY A 336 -20.00 5.22 -4.68
N HIS A 337 -19.26 4.16 -4.35
CA HIS A 337 -18.36 3.50 -5.27
C HIS A 337 -19.16 2.73 -6.34
N THR A 338 -18.75 2.91 -7.60
CA THR A 338 -19.33 2.27 -8.78
C THR A 338 -18.23 1.75 -9.70
N ALA A 339 -18.52 0.61 -10.33
CA ALA A 339 -17.65 -0.07 -11.28
C ALA A 339 -18.33 -0.14 -12.65
N LEU A 340 -17.57 -0.46 -13.70
CA LEU A 340 -18.06 -0.49 -15.08
C LEU A 340 -17.61 -1.78 -15.78
N VAL A 341 -18.55 -2.50 -16.39
CA VAL A 341 -18.26 -3.68 -17.22
C VAL A 341 -18.32 -3.29 -18.68
N HIS A 342 -17.22 -3.46 -19.41
CA HIS A 342 -17.25 -3.45 -20.87
C HIS A 342 -17.82 -4.79 -21.35
N VAL A 343 -18.99 -4.77 -21.98
CA VAL A 343 -19.78 -5.99 -22.26
C VAL A 343 -19.09 -6.88 -23.29
N ALA A 344 -18.54 -6.30 -24.36
CA ALA A 344 -17.93 -7.06 -25.47
C ALA A 344 -16.68 -7.86 -25.04
N THR A 345 -15.82 -7.27 -24.21
CA THR A 345 -14.60 -7.93 -23.70
C THR A 345 -14.77 -8.58 -22.31
N ASN A 346 -16.01 -8.61 -21.78
CA ASN A 346 -16.34 -9.03 -20.41
C ASN A 346 -15.31 -8.58 -19.36
N SER A 347 -14.96 -7.29 -19.40
CA SER A 347 -13.86 -6.72 -18.61
C SER A 347 -14.37 -5.71 -17.59
N LEU A 348 -13.97 -5.87 -16.33
CA LEU A 348 -14.48 -5.10 -15.20
C LEU A 348 -13.47 -4.03 -14.77
N ILE A 349 -13.81 -2.77 -15.04
CA ILE A 349 -13.16 -1.59 -14.47
C ILE A 349 -13.67 -1.46 -13.04
N VAL A 350 -12.82 -1.80 -12.07
CA VAL A 350 -13.22 -2.14 -10.69
C VAL A 350 -13.03 -0.98 -9.70
N GLY A 351 -12.51 0.16 -10.16
CA GLY A 351 -12.17 1.29 -9.30
C GLY A 351 -11.19 0.88 -8.19
N ASP A 352 -11.37 1.47 -7.01
CA ASP A 352 -10.60 1.13 -5.80
C ASP A 352 -11.18 0.02 -4.91
N HIS A 353 -12.14 -0.75 -5.41
CA HIS A 353 -12.59 -1.96 -4.70
C HIS A 353 -11.49 -3.02 -4.64
N CYS A 354 -10.59 -3.07 -5.63
CA CYS A 354 -9.39 -3.91 -5.61
C CYS A 354 -8.24 -3.18 -6.31
N VAL A 355 -7.05 -3.18 -5.69
CA VAL A 355 -5.81 -2.65 -6.28
C VAL A 355 -4.81 -3.76 -6.60
N GLY A 356 -3.97 -3.54 -7.61
CA GLY A 356 -3.06 -4.55 -8.18
C GLY A 356 -1.88 -4.98 -7.30
N GLN A 357 -1.65 -4.32 -6.15
CA GLN A 357 -0.68 -4.73 -5.13
C GLN A 357 -1.10 -4.20 -3.75
N GLY A 358 -1.02 -5.05 -2.73
CA GLY A 358 -1.40 -4.69 -1.36
C GLY A 358 -2.87 -4.99 -1.07
N SER A 359 -3.57 -4.05 -0.45
CA SER A 359 -5.00 -4.13 -0.20
C SER A 359 -5.61 -2.74 -0.31
N ALA A 360 -6.77 -2.64 -0.97
CA ALA A 360 -7.63 -1.46 -0.91
C ALA A 360 -7.94 -1.06 0.55
N LEU A 361 -7.93 0.25 0.79
CA LEU A 361 -8.52 0.87 1.97
C LEU A 361 -10.05 0.94 1.78
N LEU A 362 -10.82 0.97 2.88
CA LEU A 362 -12.23 1.36 2.84
C LEU A 362 -12.38 2.64 3.65
N ASP A 363 -13.04 3.65 3.09
CA ASP A 363 -13.19 4.96 3.71
C ASP A 363 -14.46 5.01 4.57
N ILE A 364 -14.28 4.72 5.86
CA ILE A 364 -15.32 4.78 6.88
C ILE A 364 -15.94 6.18 7.02
N THR A 365 -15.23 7.26 6.67
CA THR A 365 -15.77 8.64 6.72
C THR A 365 -16.74 8.92 5.57
N SER A 366 -16.63 8.14 4.49
CA SER A 366 -17.53 8.15 3.32
C SER A 366 -18.39 6.89 3.22
N GLY A 367 -18.76 6.32 4.37
CA GLY A 367 -19.69 5.18 4.47
C GLY A 367 -19.16 3.84 3.94
N GLY A 368 -17.88 3.75 3.62
CA GLY A 368 -17.19 2.49 3.33
C GLY A 368 -17.34 1.53 4.50
N ASN A 369 -17.70 0.27 4.22
CA ASN A 369 -17.98 -0.74 5.24
C ASN A 369 -17.70 -2.15 4.70
N MET A 370 -17.45 -3.08 5.61
CA MET A 370 -17.03 -4.44 5.25
C MET A 370 -18.17 -5.29 4.69
N SER A 371 -19.43 -5.06 5.07
CA SER A 371 -20.55 -5.91 4.66
C SER A 371 -20.87 -5.72 3.17
N ASP A 372 -20.96 -4.47 2.74
CA ASP A 372 -21.09 -4.13 1.32
C ASP A 372 -19.86 -4.56 0.53
N TYR A 373 -18.65 -4.40 1.10
CA TYR A 373 -17.42 -4.87 0.46
C TYR A 373 -17.46 -6.38 0.18
N PHE A 374 -17.89 -7.21 1.14
CA PHE A 374 -18.08 -8.64 0.92
C PHE A 374 -19.11 -8.90 -0.19
N GLN A 375 -20.31 -8.29 -0.11
CA GLN A 375 -21.39 -8.48 -1.08
C GLN A 375 -20.98 -8.07 -2.51
N THR A 376 -20.38 -6.90 -2.68
CA THR A 376 -19.81 -6.40 -3.95
C THR A 376 -18.74 -7.36 -4.49
N THR A 377 -17.90 -7.95 -3.63
CA THR A 377 -16.89 -8.93 -4.07
C THR A 377 -17.53 -10.22 -4.59
N TYR A 378 -18.56 -10.76 -3.94
CA TYR A 378 -19.30 -11.92 -4.47
C TYR A 378 -19.97 -11.61 -5.81
N LYS A 379 -20.67 -10.47 -5.90
CA LYS A 379 -21.26 -9.96 -7.15
C LYS A 379 -20.25 -9.86 -8.30
N PHE A 380 -19.01 -9.43 -8.02
CA PHE A 380 -17.93 -9.40 -9.01
C PHE A 380 -17.42 -10.80 -9.41
N MET A 381 -17.45 -11.80 -8.51
CA MET A 381 -17.11 -13.18 -8.86
C MET A 381 -18.23 -13.85 -9.69
N GLU A 382 -19.50 -13.54 -9.39
CA GLU A 382 -20.68 -13.99 -10.14
C GLU A 382 -20.72 -13.44 -11.57
N LEU A 383 -20.32 -12.17 -11.78
CA LEU A 383 -20.12 -11.61 -13.12
C LEU A 383 -19.07 -12.38 -13.95
N SER A 384 -18.19 -13.15 -13.31
CA SER A 384 -17.14 -13.94 -13.95
C SER A 384 -16.37 -13.16 -15.04
N PRO A 385 -15.85 -11.95 -14.75
CA PRO A 385 -15.13 -11.15 -15.73
C PRO A 385 -13.88 -11.89 -16.24
N HIS A 386 -13.48 -11.61 -17.47
CA HIS A 386 -12.25 -12.17 -18.05
C HIS A 386 -11.00 -11.41 -17.59
N VAL A 387 -11.17 -10.15 -17.20
CA VAL A 387 -10.09 -9.21 -16.86
C VAL A 387 -10.58 -8.25 -15.76
N LEU A 388 -9.73 -7.98 -14.77
CA LEU A 388 -9.94 -6.91 -13.77
C LEU A 388 -9.02 -5.72 -14.06
N ILE A 389 -9.60 -4.53 -14.14
CA ILE A 389 -8.89 -3.26 -14.39
C ILE A 389 -8.99 -2.40 -13.13
N PRO A 390 -7.96 -2.41 -12.27
CA PRO A 390 -7.89 -1.55 -11.08
C PRO A 390 -7.41 -0.15 -11.44
N MET A 391 -7.75 0.84 -10.61
CA MET A 391 -7.25 2.20 -10.78
C MET A 391 -5.80 2.36 -10.28
N HIS A 392 -5.31 1.47 -9.43
CA HIS A 392 -3.91 1.40 -9.05
C HIS A 392 -3.34 0.00 -9.32
N GLY A 393 -2.18 -0.07 -9.97
CA GLY A 393 -1.54 -1.32 -10.38
C GLY A 393 -1.77 -1.70 -11.84
N ARG A 394 -1.24 -2.86 -12.22
CA ARG A 394 -1.44 -3.45 -13.55
C ARG A 394 -2.83 -4.10 -13.66
N VAL A 395 -3.31 -4.24 -14.89
CA VAL A 395 -4.45 -5.11 -15.23
C VAL A 395 -4.20 -6.53 -14.68
N ASN A 396 -5.24 -7.13 -14.10
CA ASN A 396 -5.17 -8.47 -13.51
C ASN A 396 -5.81 -9.53 -14.43
N MET A 397 -5.05 -10.62 -14.63
CA MET A 397 -5.37 -11.73 -15.55
C MET A 397 -5.98 -12.95 -14.87
N TRP A 398 -6.22 -12.90 -13.56
CA TRP A 398 -6.78 -14.00 -12.76
C TRP A 398 -7.84 -13.43 -11.81
N PRO A 399 -8.93 -12.89 -12.35
CA PRO A 399 -9.79 -11.97 -11.62
C PRO A 399 -10.55 -12.62 -10.46
N LYS A 400 -11.04 -13.86 -10.61
CA LYS A 400 -11.65 -14.58 -9.47
C LYS A 400 -10.60 -14.92 -8.43
N HIS A 401 -9.39 -15.33 -8.83
CA HIS A 401 -8.30 -15.54 -7.89
C HIS A 401 -7.98 -14.28 -7.08
N MET A 402 -7.90 -13.12 -7.72
CA MET A 402 -7.71 -11.84 -7.03
C MET A 402 -8.86 -11.55 -6.04
N LEU A 403 -10.12 -11.66 -6.46
CA LEU A 403 -11.29 -11.40 -5.61
C LEU A 403 -11.34 -12.35 -4.40
N CYS A 404 -11.15 -13.66 -4.61
CA CYS A 404 -11.01 -14.66 -3.53
C CYS A 404 -9.82 -14.34 -2.59
N GLY A 405 -8.69 -13.89 -3.13
CA GLY A 405 -7.53 -13.48 -2.33
C GLY A 405 -7.85 -12.30 -1.41
N TYR A 406 -8.61 -11.32 -1.90
CA TYR A 406 -9.15 -10.22 -1.10
C TYR A 406 -10.13 -10.70 -0.03
N LEU A 407 -11.10 -11.57 -0.36
CA LEU A 407 -12.02 -12.17 0.62
C LEU A 407 -11.27 -12.91 1.73
N LYS A 408 -10.28 -13.75 1.35
CA LYS A 408 -9.46 -14.50 2.30
C LYS A 408 -8.64 -13.57 3.19
N ASN A 409 -8.06 -12.50 2.66
CA ASN A 409 -7.34 -11.49 3.45
C ASN A 409 -8.27 -10.80 4.47
N ARG A 410 -9.50 -10.42 4.07
CA ARG A 410 -10.49 -9.83 4.98
C ARG A 410 -10.92 -10.81 6.09
N ARG A 411 -11.26 -12.06 5.76
CA ARG A 411 -11.60 -13.10 6.77
C ARG A 411 -10.43 -13.42 7.71
N ASN A 412 -9.19 -13.48 7.20
CA ASN A 412 -8.00 -13.69 8.02
C ASN A 412 -7.79 -12.54 9.02
N ARG A 413 -8.10 -11.29 8.63
CA ARG A 413 -8.06 -10.13 9.53
C ARG A 413 -9.09 -10.24 10.65
N GLU A 414 -10.32 -10.66 10.32
CA GLU A 414 -11.38 -10.90 11.30
C GLU A 414 -11.01 -12.01 12.29
N ALA A 415 -10.43 -13.12 11.82
CA ALA A 415 -9.91 -14.18 12.69
C ALA A 415 -8.80 -13.68 13.64
N SER A 416 -7.90 -12.81 13.17
CA SER A 416 -6.87 -12.19 14.01
C SER A 416 -7.47 -11.24 15.06
N ILE A 417 -8.49 -10.46 14.70
CA ILE A 417 -9.19 -9.54 15.62
C ILE A 417 -9.95 -10.34 16.69
N LEU A 418 -10.68 -11.39 16.31
CA LEU A 418 -11.37 -12.26 17.27
C LEU A 418 -10.37 -12.94 18.23
N LYS A 419 -9.21 -13.38 17.74
CA LYS A 419 -8.15 -13.95 18.58
C LYS A 419 -7.56 -12.93 19.56
N ALA A 420 -7.37 -11.67 19.13
CA ALA A 420 -6.92 -10.59 20.01
C ALA A 420 -7.90 -10.39 21.17
N ILE A 421 -9.20 -10.33 20.88
CA ILE A 421 -10.26 -10.17 21.90
C ILE A 421 -10.30 -11.38 22.84
N GLN A 422 -10.23 -12.60 22.31
CA GLN A 422 -10.18 -13.84 23.11
C GLN A 422 -8.95 -13.92 24.03
N GLU A 423 -7.82 -13.32 23.64
CA GLU A 423 -6.61 -13.20 24.46
C GLU A 423 -6.61 -11.96 25.37
N GLY A 424 -7.73 -11.22 25.44
CA GLY A 424 -8.02 -10.21 26.44
C GLY A 424 -8.02 -8.75 25.97
N ALA A 425 -7.90 -8.49 24.67
CA ALA A 425 -7.96 -7.13 24.10
C ALA A 425 -9.36 -6.51 24.28
N LYS A 426 -9.44 -5.27 24.79
CA LYS A 426 -10.72 -4.59 25.13
C LYS A 426 -10.92 -3.25 24.44
N THR A 427 -9.84 -2.61 24.01
CA THR A 427 -9.84 -1.34 23.29
C THR A 427 -9.48 -1.52 21.82
N LEU A 428 -9.76 -0.51 21.01
CA LEU A 428 -9.28 -0.44 19.62
C LEU A 428 -7.75 -0.51 19.55
N PHE A 429 -7.06 0.14 20.50
CA PHE A 429 -5.60 0.13 20.56
C PHE A 429 -5.03 -1.24 20.91
N ASP A 430 -5.62 -2.00 21.83
CA ASP A 430 -5.18 -3.37 22.15
C ASP A 430 -5.25 -4.26 20.90
N ILE A 431 -6.35 -4.19 20.16
CA ILE A 431 -6.57 -4.98 18.95
C ILE A 431 -5.61 -4.55 17.83
N VAL A 432 -5.36 -3.25 17.65
CA VAL A 432 -4.35 -2.76 16.69
C VAL A 432 -2.95 -3.23 17.09
N ALA A 433 -2.55 -3.06 18.35
CA ALA A 433 -1.24 -3.44 18.85
C ALA A 433 -0.97 -4.94 18.73
N TYR A 434 -2.01 -5.77 18.80
CA TYR A 434 -1.97 -7.20 18.54
C TYR A 434 -1.93 -7.53 17.03
N THR A 435 -2.96 -7.13 16.29
CA THR A 435 -3.21 -7.52 14.89
C THR A 435 -2.29 -6.80 13.89
N TYR A 436 -1.57 -5.77 14.32
CA TYR A 436 -0.60 -4.99 13.52
C TYR A 436 0.75 -4.79 14.25
N ALA A 437 1.11 -5.70 15.17
CA ALA A 437 2.35 -5.63 15.96
C ALA A 437 3.62 -5.41 15.10
N GLU A 438 3.71 -6.10 13.97
CA GLU A 438 4.83 -6.06 13.01
C GLU A 438 4.74 -4.91 11.98
N VAL A 439 3.71 -4.06 12.06
CA VAL A 439 3.51 -2.93 11.15
C VAL A 439 4.00 -1.64 11.82
N ASP A 440 4.68 -0.79 11.05
CA ASP A 440 5.19 0.49 11.55
C ASP A 440 4.09 1.33 12.20
N ARG A 441 4.40 1.91 13.37
CA ARG A 441 3.42 2.65 14.20
C ARG A 441 2.86 3.90 13.52
N SER A 442 3.55 4.48 12.54
CA SER A 442 3.01 5.57 11.72
C SER A 442 1.78 5.16 10.89
N LEU A 443 1.60 3.86 10.64
CA LEU A 443 0.44 3.31 9.93
C LEU A 443 -0.69 2.85 10.88
N TRP A 444 -0.50 2.92 12.21
CA TRP A 444 -1.48 2.40 13.16
C TRP A 444 -2.81 3.20 13.16
N ILE A 445 -2.81 4.45 12.69
CA ILE A 445 -4.05 5.24 12.51
C ILE A 445 -4.92 4.62 11.39
N HIS A 446 -4.32 4.28 10.25
CA HIS A 446 -5.02 3.57 9.16
C HIS A 446 -5.39 2.14 9.58
N ALA A 447 -4.53 1.47 10.36
CA ALA A 447 -4.84 0.16 10.93
C ALA A 447 -6.07 0.20 11.87
N ALA A 448 -6.19 1.23 12.71
CA ALA A 448 -7.31 1.43 13.62
C ALA A 448 -8.63 1.59 12.86
N SER A 449 -8.64 2.39 11.79
CA SER A 449 -9.80 2.52 10.89
C SER A 449 -10.19 1.17 10.29
N ASN A 450 -9.22 0.37 9.82
CA ASN A 450 -9.48 -0.96 9.28
C ASN A 450 -9.91 -2.00 10.35
N VAL A 451 -9.43 -1.90 11.60
CA VAL A 451 -9.93 -2.73 12.71
C VAL A 451 -11.40 -2.40 12.98
N ARG A 452 -11.77 -1.11 13.06
CA ARG A 452 -13.15 -0.69 13.29
C ARG A 452 -14.11 -1.25 12.26
N LEU A 453 -13.78 -1.13 10.98
CA LEU A 453 -14.55 -1.71 9.86
C LEU A 453 -14.81 -3.23 10.01
N HIS A 454 -13.86 -3.97 10.57
CA HIS A 454 -14.02 -5.41 10.83
C HIS A 454 -14.78 -5.70 12.16
N VAL A 455 -14.57 -4.91 13.22
CA VAL A 455 -15.30 -5.08 14.49
C VAL A 455 -16.79 -4.75 14.31
N ASP A 456 -17.11 -3.67 13.60
CA ASP A 456 -18.50 -3.30 13.27
C ASP A 456 -19.19 -4.40 12.43
N HIS A 457 -18.46 -5.03 11.50
CA HIS A 457 -18.95 -6.17 10.73
C HIS A 457 -19.17 -7.43 11.58
N LEU A 458 -18.24 -7.75 12.48
CA LEU A 458 -18.37 -8.86 13.42
C LEU A 458 -19.51 -8.63 14.43
N ALA A 459 -19.79 -7.38 14.81
CA ALA A 459 -20.94 -7.00 15.62
C ALA A 459 -22.25 -7.27 14.88
N LEU A 460 -22.39 -6.79 13.63
CA LEU A 460 -23.56 -7.03 12.78
C LEU A 460 -23.82 -8.53 12.56
N GLN A 461 -22.76 -9.34 12.45
CA GLN A 461 -22.86 -10.80 12.33
C GLN A 461 -23.05 -11.54 13.67
N ASN A 462 -23.14 -10.83 14.80
CA ASN A 462 -23.22 -11.40 16.16
C ASN A 462 -22.08 -12.39 16.48
N LYS A 463 -20.86 -12.12 15.97
CA LYS A 463 -19.66 -12.96 16.11
C LYS A 463 -18.66 -12.49 17.16
N LEU A 464 -18.84 -11.30 17.73
CA LEU A 464 -18.02 -10.83 18.85
C LEU A 464 -18.33 -11.63 20.13
N PRO A 465 -17.35 -11.87 21.02
CA PRO A 465 -17.59 -12.50 22.32
C PRO A 465 -18.62 -11.73 23.15
N GLN A 466 -19.44 -12.45 23.93
CA GLN A 466 -20.57 -11.87 24.68
C GLN A 466 -20.15 -10.87 25.78
N ASP A 467 -18.90 -10.95 26.24
CA ASP A 467 -18.29 -10.06 27.23
C ASP A 467 -17.55 -8.86 26.62
N PHE A 468 -17.47 -8.77 25.28
CA PHE A 468 -16.79 -7.67 24.60
C PHE A 468 -17.67 -6.40 24.53
N SER A 469 -17.30 -5.39 25.30
CA SER A 469 -17.99 -4.09 25.30
C SER A 469 -17.59 -3.24 24.09
N LEU A 470 -18.55 -3.06 23.17
CA LEU A 470 -18.46 -2.08 22.08
C LEU A 470 -18.36 -0.63 22.58
N GLU A 471 -18.82 -0.32 23.79
CA GLU A 471 -18.67 1.00 24.41
C GLU A 471 -17.20 1.27 24.76
N ASN A 472 -16.51 0.31 25.39
CA ASN A 472 -15.08 0.40 25.69
C ASN A 472 -14.24 0.50 24.41
N PHE A 473 -14.60 -0.30 23.40
CA PHE A 473 -13.94 -0.26 22.09
C PHE A 473 -14.07 1.12 21.43
N ASN A 474 -15.29 1.64 21.28
CA ASN A 474 -15.52 2.94 20.63
C ASN A 474 -14.97 4.12 21.45
N GLY A 475 -15.08 4.09 22.77
CA GLY A 475 -14.57 5.15 23.65
C GLY A 475 -13.06 5.36 23.54
N SER A 476 -12.29 4.29 23.29
CA SER A 476 -10.83 4.35 23.15
C SER A 476 -10.33 5.16 21.93
N LEU A 477 -11.20 5.45 20.95
CA LEU A 477 -10.85 6.30 19.80
C LEU A 477 -10.47 7.73 20.23
N ALA A 478 -11.16 8.29 21.22
CA ALA A 478 -10.91 9.64 21.73
C ALA A 478 -9.58 9.73 22.50
N GLU A 479 -9.19 8.66 23.19
CA GLU A 479 -7.86 8.57 23.84
C GLU A 479 -6.74 8.45 22.80
N PHE A 480 -6.97 7.69 21.72
CA PHE A 480 -6.01 7.53 20.64
C PHE A 480 -5.75 8.84 19.89
N ALA A 481 -6.78 9.55 19.42
CA ALA A 481 -6.65 10.88 18.82
C ALA A 481 -6.09 11.92 19.83
N GLY A 482 -6.52 11.83 21.10
CA GLY A 482 -5.99 12.62 22.21
C GLY A 482 -4.50 12.39 22.49
N SER A 483 -3.94 11.24 22.12
CA SER A 483 -2.55 10.87 22.40
C SER A 483 -1.53 11.62 21.53
N GLU A 484 -1.82 11.85 20.24
CA GLU A 484 -1.01 12.77 19.42
C GLU A 484 -1.27 14.23 19.79
N PHE A 485 -2.51 14.58 20.15
CA PHE A 485 -2.85 15.87 20.74
C PHE A 485 -2.10 16.16 22.06
N SER A 486 -1.53 15.15 22.72
CA SER A 486 -0.61 15.33 23.86
C SER A 486 0.60 16.21 23.49
N MET A 487 1.10 16.12 22.25
CA MET A 487 2.20 16.98 21.80
C MET A 487 1.75 18.45 21.66
N GLN A 488 0.50 18.71 21.22
CA GLN A 488 -0.07 20.06 21.29
C GLN A 488 -0.30 20.52 22.73
N ARG A 489 -0.76 19.64 23.64
CA ARG A 489 -0.90 19.96 25.08
C ARG A 489 0.43 20.29 25.74
N PHE A 490 1.52 19.61 25.38
CA PHE A 490 2.87 19.99 25.80
C PHE A 490 3.23 21.37 25.23
N HIS A 491 2.92 21.62 23.96
CA HIS A 491 3.18 22.90 23.29
C HIS A 491 2.32 24.07 23.82
N SER A 492 1.14 23.83 24.38
CA SER A 492 0.28 24.84 25.00
C SER A 492 0.62 25.07 26.48
N THR A 493 0.93 24.00 27.23
CA THR A 493 1.21 24.07 28.68
C THR A 493 2.60 24.62 28.97
N CYS A 494 3.59 24.36 28.11
CA CYS A 494 4.97 24.84 28.30
C CYS A 494 5.24 26.24 27.72
N LYS A 495 4.28 26.87 27.01
CA LYS A 495 4.45 28.18 26.36
C LYS A 495 4.06 29.37 27.25
N LEU A 496 4.91 29.61 28.26
CA LEU A 496 5.33 30.96 28.72
C LEU A 496 6.31 30.81 29.87
N ASN A 497 5.94 30.05 30.90
CA ASN A 497 6.68 29.91 32.16
C ASN A 497 8.04 29.20 32.03
N PHE A 498 8.21 28.32 31.02
CA PHE A 498 9.51 27.68 30.77
C PHE A 498 10.48 28.68 30.11
N PHE A 499 10.06 29.33 29.02
CA PHE A 499 10.87 30.31 28.31
C PHE A 499 11.16 31.58 29.12
N SER A 500 10.21 32.08 29.93
CA SER A 500 10.44 33.26 30.77
C SER A 500 11.48 33.01 31.86
N ARG A 501 11.44 31.84 32.53
CA ARG A 501 12.47 31.41 33.48
C ARG A 501 13.81 31.16 32.80
N TRP A 502 13.81 30.57 31.59
CA TRP A 502 15.03 30.35 30.82
C TRP A 502 15.71 31.67 30.42
N ILE A 503 14.95 32.65 29.92
CA ILE A 503 15.46 33.99 29.59
C ILE A 503 15.97 34.70 30.86
N LEU A 504 15.23 34.62 31.98
CA LEU A 504 15.62 35.27 33.22
C LEU A 504 16.97 34.74 33.74
N GLU A 505 17.13 33.42 33.82
CA GLU A 505 18.36 32.81 34.36
C GLU A 505 19.54 32.85 33.37
N TYR A 506 19.26 32.88 32.05
CA TYR A 506 20.27 33.17 31.03
C TYR A 506 20.79 34.62 31.14
N LEU A 507 19.91 35.61 31.33
CA LEU A 507 20.31 36.98 31.61
C LEU A 507 21.07 37.08 32.94
N ARG A 508 20.61 36.39 33.98
CA ARG A 508 21.24 36.38 35.32
C ARG A 508 22.66 35.83 35.31
N SER A 509 22.89 34.73 34.58
CA SER A 509 24.23 34.15 34.40
C SER A 509 25.12 35.01 33.50
N THR A 510 24.56 35.65 32.47
CA THR A 510 25.31 36.56 31.57
C THR A 510 25.71 37.87 32.27
N LEU A 511 24.98 38.32 33.29
CA LEU A 511 25.27 39.54 34.06
C LEU A 511 26.33 39.36 35.16
N SER A 512 26.83 38.14 35.41
CA SER A 512 27.81 37.85 36.47
C SER A 512 29.28 37.99 36.05
N ILE A 513 29.57 38.71 34.96
CA ILE A 513 30.94 38.94 34.45
C ILE A 513 31.19 40.45 34.29
N GLN A 514 32.11 41.00 35.08
CA GLN A 514 32.46 42.42 35.04
C GLN A 514 33.45 42.77 33.92
N HIS A 515 33.15 43.86 33.21
CA HIS A 515 34.07 44.71 32.43
C HIS A 515 34.74 44.07 31.17
N HIS A 516 35.02 44.80 30.08
CA HIS A 516 34.49 46.08 29.57
C HIS A 516 34.60 46.08 28.03
N HIS A 517 33.90 46.99 27.33
CA HIS A 517 34.11 47.34 25.91
C HIS A 517 34.05 46.21 24.83
N LEU A 518 32.84 45.78 24.41
CA LEU A 518 32.47 45.61 22.97
C LEU A 518 30.97 45.26 22.73
N GLN A 519 30.01 46.08 23.18
CA GLN A 519 28.61 45.63 23.33
C GLN A 519 27.58 45.97 22.23
N ILE A 520 27.90 46.76 21.19
CA ILE A 520 26.88 47.17 20.19
C ILE A 520 26.74 46.18 19.03
N VAL A 521 27.85 45.76 18.41
CA VAL A 521 27.82 44.96 17.17
C VAL A 521 27.26 43.54 17.38
N LYS A 522 27.54 42.90 18.53
CA LYS A 522 27.07 41.53 18.81
C LYS A 522 25.57 41.45 19.11
N PHE A 523 24.99 42.51 19.71
CA PHE A 523 23.58 42.54 20.08
C PHE A 523 22.66 42.54 18.84
N VAL A 524 22.99 43.34 17.82
CA VAL A 524 22.20 43.44 16.58
C VAL A 524 22.23 42.10 15.82
N GLY A 525 23.41 41.51 15.64
CA GLY A 525 23.57 40.25 14.91
C GLY A 525 22.81 39.08 15.56
N ALA A 526 22.89 38.93 16.89
CA ALA A 526 22.14 37.91 17.62
C ALA A 526 20.62 38.11 17.49
N GLY A 527 20.15 39.36 17.59
CA GLY A 527 18.73 39.71 17.42
C GLY A 527 18.18 39.33 16.04
N THR A 528 18.92 39.64 14.97
CA THR A 528 18.49 39.30 13.60
C THR A 528 18.42 37.79 13.34
N VAL A 529 19.38 37.01 13.83
CA VAL A 529 19.38 35.54 13.68
C VAL A 529 18.22 34.92 14.45
N ALA A 530 17.94 35.38 15.68
CA ALA A 530 16.81 34.92 16.47
C ALA A 530 15.46 35.26 15.80
N ALA A 531 15.31 36.48 15.25
CA ALA A 531 14.10 36.89 14.54
C ALA A 531 13.85 36.03 13.29
N ILE A 532 14.87 35.81 12.45
CA ILE A 532 14.77 34.98 11.24
C ILE A 532 14.38 33.54 11.60
N ALA A 533 15.02 32.95 12.63
CA ALA A 533 14.67 31.61 13.09
C ALA A 533 13.21 31.53 13.58
N PHE A 534 12.73 32.54 14.31
CA PHE A 534 11.35 32.61 14.79
C PHE A 534 10.33 32.74 13.66
N PHE A 535 10.59 33.58 12.66
CA PHE A 535 9.74 33.70 11.47
C PHE A 535 9.69 32.43 10.63
N VAL A 536 10.82 31.74 10.43
CA VAL A 536 10.85 30.45 9.70
C VAL A 536 10.08 29.37 10.46
N PHE A 537 10.17 29.33 11.79
CA PHE A 537 9.36 28.43 12.62
C PHE A 537 7.86 28.76 12.60
N GLN A 538 7.48 30.04 12.66
CA GLN A 538 6.08 30.44 12.54
C GLN A 538 5.51 30.12 11.16
N TRP A 539 6.24 30.39 10.07
CA TRP A 539 5.76 30.15 8.70
C TRP A 539 5.58 28.66 8.41
N ARG A 540 6.56 27.80 8.77
CA ARG A 540 6.39 26.34 8.67
C ARG A 540 5.28 25.84 9.59
N GLY A 541 5.17 26.37 10.80
CA GLY A 541 4.08 26.04 11.72
C GLY A 541 2.69 26.40 11.17
N MET A 542 2.55 27.53 10.49
CA MET A 542 1.28 27.95 9.87
C MET A 542 0.88 27.06 8.70
N ILE A 543 1.82 26.68 7.83
CA ILE A 543 1.55 25.78 6.69
C ILE A 543 1.07 24.41 7.19
N ILE A 544 1.76 23.82 8.17
CA ILE A 544 1.37 22.53 8.75
C ILE A 544 0.01 22.64 9.46
N ASN A 545 -0.24 23.73 10.19
CA ASN A 545 -1.49 23.97 10.91
C ASN A 545 -2.70 24.24 9.97
N ASP A 546 -2.51 24.84 8.80
CA ASP A 546 -3.61 25.04 7.83
C ASP A 546 -4.03 23.71 7.18
N HIS A 547 -3.06 22.87 6.78
CA HIS A 547 -3.34 21.51 6.32
C HIS A 547 -4.01 20.66 7.40
N PHE A 548 -3.53 20.70 8.65
CA PHE A 548 -4.09 19.91 9.75
C PHE A 548 -5.50 20.39 10.16
N LYS A 549 -5.74 21.71 10.16
CA LYS A 549 -7.07 22.27 10.46
C LYS A 549 -8.13 21.91 9.42
N LYS A 550 -7.78 21.88 8.13
CA LYS A 550 -8.71 21.46 7.07
C LYS A 550 -9.09 19.97 7.18
N PHE A 551 -8.24 19.16 7.81
CA PHE A 551 -8.53 17.76 8.10
C PHE A 551 -9.40 17.60 9.36
N VAL A 552 -9.01 18.22 10.48
CA VAL A 552 -9.67 18.03 11.80
C VAL A 552 -11.01 18.76 11.92
N LEU A 553 -11.19 19.95 11.31
CA LEU A 553 -12.45 20.70 11.41
C LEU A 553 -13.65 20.04 10.71
N TYR A 554 -13.44 18.90 10.05
CA TYR A 554 -14.50 18.08 9.46
C TYR A 554 -15.07 17.04 10.45
N GLU A 555 -14.33 16.62 11.47
CA GLU A 555 -14.78 15.59 12.43
C GLU A 555 -15.65 16.16 13.58
N ASP A 556 -15.38 17.38 14.06
CA ASP A 556 -16.03 17.96 15.26
C ASP A 556 -17.51 18.38 15.06
N LEU A 557 -18.03 18.36 13.83
CA LEU A 557 -19.33 18.95 13.47
C LEU A 557 -20.50 17.95 13.35
N HIS A 558 -20.61 16.91 14.20
CA HIS A 558 -21.90 16.22 14.44
C HIS A 558 -21.96 15.34 15.72
N PHE A 559 -21.82 15.91 16.93
CA PHE A 559 -22.36 15.27 18.15
C PHE A 559 -22.86 16.28 19.19
N SER A 560 -24.14 16.19 19.60
CA SER A 560 -24.72 17.00 20.67
C SER A 560 -26.07 16.45 21.16
N SER A 561 -26.23 16.36 22.48
CA SER A 561 -27.37 15.76 23.22
C SER A 561 -27.51 14.23 23.04
N LEU A 562 -27.96 13.42 24.03
CA LEU A 562 -28.76 13.70 25.24
C LEU A 562 -28.22 13.00 26.51
N ASN A 563 -28.45 13.66 27.67
CA ASN A 563 -28.71 13.21 29.06
C ASN A 563 -28.33 11.76 29.51
N ALA A 564 -27.66 11.43 30.64
CA ALA A 564 -27.37 12.03 31.97
C ALA A 564 -28.16 11.42 33.18
N PHE A 565 -27.46 11.30 34.34
CA PHE A 565 -27.85 10.92 35.72
C PHE A 565 -27.57 9.46 36.22
N PRO A 566 -27.28 9.23 37.53
CA PRO A 566 -26.15 8.37 37.95
C PRO A 566 -26.46 7.37 39.14
N PRO A 567 -25.63 7.08 40.18
CA PRO A 567 -25.24 5.69 40.50
C PRO A 567 -25.57 5.20 41.94
N LEU A 568 -25.19 3.95 42.27
CA LEU A 568 -25.20 3.39 43.64
C LEU A 568 -24.01 2.42 43.92
N PHE A 569 -23.88 1.96 45.17
CA PHE A 569 -22.59 1.63 45.85
C PHE A 569 -22.40 0.16 46.33
N SER A 570 -21.12 -0.26 46.49
CA SER A 570 -20.58 -1.19 47.54
C SER A 570 -21.04 -2.69 47.52
N SER A 571 -20.48 -3.72 48.19
CA SER A 571 -19.17 -4.09 48.85
C SER A 571 -19.34 -5.53 49.46
N SER A 572 -18.38 -6.35 49.96
CA SER A 572 -16.91 -6.54 49.88
C SER A 572 -16.49 -7.83 50.68
N VAL A 573 -15.19 -8.06 50.96
CA VAL A 573 -14.58 -9.00 51.96
C VAL A 573 -14.21 -10.45 51.51
N SER A 574 -13.22 -11.03 52.23
CA SER A 574 -12.41 -12.26 52.02
C SER A 574 -12.41 -13.11 53.35
N PRO A 575 -11.36 -13.81 53.89
CA PRO A 575 -10.07 -14.37 53.39
C PRO A 575 -9.71 -15.82 53.91
N GLN A 576 -8.47 -16.32 53.66
CA GLN A 576 -7.51 -17.02 54.59
C GLN A 576 -6.70 -18.22 54.01
N SER A 577 -5.60 -18.59 54.71
CA SER A 577 -4.49 -19.54 54.41
C SER A 577 -4.11 -20.35 55.71
N PRO A 578 -2.91 -20.92 56.04
CA PRO A 578 -1.61 -21.21 55.34
C PRO A 578 -0.90 -22.58 55.73
N CYS A 579 0.44 -22.71 55.52
CA CYS A 579 1.44 -23.66 56.14
C CYS A 579 1.45 -25.16 55.69
N MET A 580 2.52 -25.98 55.77
CA MET A 580 3.96 -25.93 56.19
C MET A 580 4.76 -27.14 55.54
N GLN A 581 6.02 -27.58 55.80
CA GLN A 581 7.07 -27.31 56.82
C GLN A 581 8.56 -27.25 56.32
N ARG A 582 9.50 -28.17 56.68
CA ARG A 582 10.97 -27.85 56.78
C ARG A 582 11.99 -29.03 56.91
N CYS A 583 13.29 -28.70 56.83
CA CYS A 583 14.51 -29.35 57.40
C CYS A 583 15.31 -30.42 56.59
N ASN A 584 16.56 -30.77 56.92
CA ASN A 584 17.83 -30.02 57.20
C ASN A 584 18.98 -31.01 57.55
N SER A 585 20.20 -30.86 57.01
CA SER A 585 21.54 -31.12 57.63
C SER A 585 22.65 -31.47 56.60
N SER A 586 23.91 -31.37 57.02
CA SER A 586 25.10 -31.20 56.19
C SER A 586 26.00 -32.43 56.05
N ASN A 587 26.65 -32.57 54.89
CA ASN A 587 28.05 -32.98 54.81
C ASN A 587 28.72 -32.33 53.57
N THR A 588 29.97 -31.90 53.69
CA THR A 588 30.62 -31.04 52.69
C THR A 588 31.39 -31.83 51.62
N THR A 589 31.13 -31.52 50.36
CA THR A 589 31.97 -31.91 49.21
C THR A 589 31.85 -30.77 48.20
N TYR A 590 32.96 -30.10 47.89
CA TYR A 590 32.92 -28.85 47.11
C TYR A 590 32.48 -29.13 45.67
N GLY A 591 31.33 -28.58 45.29
CA GLY A 591 30.65 -28.89 44.03
C GLY A 591 30.04 -27.67 43.36
N LEU A 592 29.37 -27.85 42.22
CA LEU A 592 28.85 -26.73 41.40
C LEU A 592 28.01 -25.71 42.18
N LYS A 593 27.35 -26.09 43.28
CA LYS A 593 26.55 -25.19 44.12
C LYS A 593 27.33 -24.01 44.69
N GLU A 594 28.61 -24.17 45.04
CA GLU A 594 29.42 -23.07 45.59
C GLU A 594 29.94 -22.10 44.52
N TRP A 595 29.70 -22.41 43.24
CA TRP A 595 29.94 -21.53 42.10
C TRP A 595 28.70 -20.73 41.69
N ILE A 596 27.53 -21.03 42.25
CA ILE A 596 26.23 -20.48 41.83
C ILE A 596 25.75 -19.34 42.75
N SER A 597 26.30 -19.20 43.96
CA SER A 597 25.98 -18.10 44.88
C SER A 597 27.25 -17.50 45.51
N PRO A 598 27.58 -16.22 45.21
CA PRO A 598 28.51 -15.45 46.03
C PRO A 598 28.07 -15.41 47.49
N LYS A 599 29.02 -15.46 48.44
CA LYS A 599 28.71 -15.38 49.88
C LYS A 599 28.40 -13.95 50.36
N ASP A 600 28.85 -12.95 49.62
CA ASP A 600 28.52 -11.54 49.80
C ASP A 600 27.83 -11.02 48.53
N LEU A 601 26.50 -10.97 48.54
CA LEU A 601 25.70 -10.43 47.45
C LEU A 601 25.59 -8.90 47.58
N TRP A 602 25.97 -8.17 46.53
CA TRP A 602 25.94 -6.69 46.50
C TRP A 602 24.52 -6.14 46.21
N HIS A 603 23.47 -6.82 46.68
CA HIS A 603 22.07 -6.43 46.53
C HIS A 603 21.21 -6.87 47.72
N SER A 604 20.19 -6.08 48.04
CA SER A 604 19.18 -6.38 49.08
C SER A 604 17.94 -7.13 48.54
N MET A 605 18.00 -7.63 47.31
CA MET A 605 16.91 -8.31 46.62
C MET A 605 16.82 -9.80 46.99
N THR A 606 15.61 -10.37 46.93
CA THR A 606 15.38 -11.82 47.11
C THR A 606 15.67 -12.61 45.84
N ASP A 607 15.95 -13.90 45.98
CA ASP A 607 16.21 -14.81 44.85
C ASP A 607 15.05 -14.84 43.84
N GLU A 608 13.81 -14.73 44.30
CA GLU A 608 12.61 -14.69 43.46
C GLU A 608 12.52 -13.38 42.65
N GLU A 609 12.90 -12.24 43.23
CA GLU A 609 13.00 -10.98 42.50
C GLU A 609 14.16 -11.00 41.51
N LEU A 610 15.29 -11.59 41.89
CA LEU A 610 16.47 -11.73 41.05
C LEU A 610 16.18 -12.61 39.83
N MET A 611 15.56 -13.78 40.04
CA MET A 611 15.14 -14.71 38.99
C MET A 611 14.11 -14.08 38.06
N TRP A 612 13.15 -13.33 38.62
CA TRP A 612 12.17 -12.58 37.83
C TRP A 612 12.84 -11.57 36.90
N ARG A 613 13.80 -10.77 37.40
CA ARG A 613 14.55 -9.80 36.59
C ARG A 613 15.55 -10.43 35.60
N ALA A 614 16.00 -11.65 35.85
CA ALA A 614 16.91 -12.39 34.96
C ALA A 614 16.17 -13.09 33.78
N SER A 615 14.85 -13.25 33.86
CA SER A 615 14.06 -13.87 32.80
C SER A 615 13.91 -12.95 31.58
N MET A 616 14.28 -13.43 30.38
CA MET A 616 14.17 -12.63 29.14
C MET A 616 12.76 -12.59 28.54
N VAL A 617 11.82 -13.41 29.02
CA VAL A 617 10.41 -13.44 28.62
C VAL A 617 9.53 -13.56 29.87
N PRO A 618 8.70 -12.56 30.22
CA PRO A 618 8.00 -12.51 31.50
C PRO A 618 6.70 -13.33 31.48
N CYS A 619 6.81 -14.65 31.64
CA CYS A 619 5.66 -15.55 31.78
C CYS A 619 5.04 -15.56 33.20
N ILE A 620 4.56 -14.42 33.69
CA ILE A 620 3.59 -14.28 34.82
C ILE A 620 3.03 -12.85 34.82
N VAL A 621 1.73 -12.70 35.11
CA VAL A 621 0.94 -11.47 34.83
C VAL A 621 1.05 -10.38 35.90
N ILE A 622 1.57 -10.67 37.10
CA ILE A 622 1.59 -9.74 38.25
C ILE A 622 2.99 -9.68 38.88
N TYR A 623 3.47 -8.48 39.21
CA TYR A 623 4.76 -8.29 39.90
C TYR A 623 4.67 -8.72 41.38
N PRO A 624 5.65 -9.48 41.92
CA PRO A 624 5.63 -9.93 43.32
C PRO A 624 6.02 -8.85 44.35
N PHE A 625 6.22 -7.60 43.93
CA PHE A 625 6.62 -6.47 44.77
C PHE A 625 5.97 -5.16 44.30
N ASN A 626 5.77 -4.23 45.23
CA ASN A 626 5.04 -2.99 44.98
C ASN A 626 5.92 -1.99 44.19
N ARG A 627 5.61 -1.75 42.92
CA ARG A 627 6.38 -0.84 42.05
C ARG A 627 6.03 0.63 42.30
N THR A 628 7.00 1.41 42.76
CA THR A 628 7.01 2.86 42.50
C THR A 628 7.34 3.11 41.01
N PRO A 629 6.57 3.93 40.28
CA PRO A 629 6.88 4.28 38.88
C PRO A 629 8.21 5.05 38.79
N LYS A 630 9.21 4.42 38.16
CA LYS A 630 10.58 4.93 38.07
C LYS A 630 10.93 5.19 36.61
N VAL A 631 11.15 6.46 36.28
CA VAL A 631 11.58 6.91 34.94
C VAL A 631 13.10 6.99 34.92
N ALA A 632 13.74 6.01 34.29
CA ALA A 632 15.17 6.04 34.00
C ALA A 632 15.42 6.79 32.68
N PHE A 633 16.48 7.60 32.63
CA PHE A 633 16.92 8.29 31.42
C PHE A 633 18.26 7.70 30.99
N MET A 634 18.29 7.03 29.83
CA MET A 634 19.52 6.47 29.25
C MET A 634 20.02 7.39 28.13
N PHE A 635 21.23 7.91 28.29
CA PHE A 635 21.87 8.79 27.30
C PHE A 635 23.08 8.09 26.66
N LEU A 636 22.96 7.73 25.38
CA LEU A 636 24.05 7.12 24.61
C LEU A 636 24.81 8.21 23.84
N THR A 637 25.79 8.85 24.48
CA THR A 637 26.53 10.00 23.92
C THR A 637 28.01 9.69 23.69
N ARG A 638 28.53 10.03 22.50
CA ARG A 638 29.98 10.03 22.25
C ARG A 638 30.62 11.27 22.89
N GLY A 639 31.00 11.13 24.16
CA GLY A 639 31.57 12.20 24.99
C GLY A 639 30.64 12.62 26.12
N ARG A 640 30.93 13.77 26.75
CA ARG A 640 30.13 14.33 27.85
C ARG A 640 28.67 14.54 27.41
N LEU A 641 27.74 14.24 28.31
CA LEU A 641 26.31 14.47 28.12
C LEU A 641 26.04 15.94 27.70
N PRO A 642 25.44 16.18 26.52
CA PRO A 642 25.04 17.53 26.12
C PRO A 642 24.10 18.12 27.17
N LEU A 643 24.35 19.37 27.54
CA LEU A 643 23.59 20.10 28.55
C LEU A 643 23.64 19.49 29.97
N ALA A 644 24.69 18.74 30.35
CA ALA A 644 24.87 18.19 31.70
C ALA A 644 24.45 19.14 32.86
N PRO A 645 24.87 20.43 32.91
CA PRO A 645 24.49 21.34 34.00
C PRO A 645 22.99 21.68 34.06
N LEU A 646 22.22 21.48 32.98
CA LEU A 646 20.76 21.63 32.96
C LEU A 646 20.08 20.39 33.53
N TRP A 647 20.64 19.19 33.35
CA TRP A 647 20.19 17.98 34.03
C TRP A 647 20.44 18.09 35.55
N ASP A 648 21.59 18.63 35.98
CA ASP A 648 21.93 18.94 37.38
C ASP A 648 21.04 20.03 38.02
N VAL A 649 20.25 20.74 37.22
CA VAL A 649 19.22 21.70 37.67
C VAL A 649 17.83 21.06 37.62
N PHE A 650 17.54 20.23 36.62
CA PHE A 650 16.29 19.48 36.49
C PHE A 650 16.07 18.45 37.62
N PHE A 651 17.14 17.84 38.14
CA PHE A 651 17.05 16.89 39.26
C PHE A 651 17.13 17.53 40.66
N ARG A 652 17.41 18.85 40.74
CA ARG A 652 17.61 19.56 42.02
C ARG A 652 16.28 19.73 42.75
N GLY A 653 16.27 19.42 44.04
CA GLY A 653 15.05 19.37 44.87
C GLY A 653 14.32 18.01 44.86
N HIS A 654 14.83 16.99 44.17
CA HIS A 654 14.32 15.60 44.23
C HIS A 654 15.22 14.66 45.06
N GLU A 655 16.04 15.24 45.95
CA GLU A 655 17.23 14.61 46.54
C GLU A 655 16.96 13.58 47.67
N GLY A 656 15.72 13.49 48.17
CA GLY A 656 15.39 12.71 49.37
C GLY A 656 15.18 11.19 49.18
N SER A 657 15.48 10.60 48.02
CA SER A 657 15.14 9.19 47.73
C SER A 657 16.03 8.53 46.65
N SER A 658 17.35 8.66 46.72
CA SER A 658 18.25 8.05 45.73
C SER A 658 19.64 7.69 46.29
N GLN A 659 20.26 6.65 45.74
CA GLN A 659 21.72 6.45 45.72
C GLN A 659 22.22 6.63 44.28
N SER A 660 23.47 7.07 44.11
CA SER A 660 24.11 7.25 42.81
C SER A 660 25.39 6.41 42.72
N THR A 661 25.54 5.66 41.63
CA THR A 661 26.69 4.78 41.38
C THR A 661 27.15 4.86 39.93
N SER A 662 28.20 5.66 39.69
CA SER A 662 28.91 5.70 38.41
C SER A 662 29.91 4.54 38.29
N ILE A 663 29.77 3.67 37.29
CA ILE A 663 30.70 2.56 37.03
C ILE A 663 31.54 2.86 35.77
N PRO A 664 32.82 3.30 35.91
CA PRO A 664 33.70 3.47 34.77
C PRO A 664 34.27 2.11 34.30
N HIS A 665 33.93 1.69 33.08
CA HIS A 665 34.42 0.42 32.52
C HIS A 665 35.93 0.51 32.22
N ARG A 666 36.74 -0.26 32.97
CA ARG A 666 38.19 -0.35 32.78
C ARG A 666 38.57 -1.69 32.15
N SER A 667 38.97 -1.68 30.88
CA SER A 667 39.47 -2.89 30.19
C SER A 667 40.88 -3.26 30.69
N SER A 668 41.08 -4.50 31.12
CA SER A 668 42.40 -5.03 31.51
C SER A 668 43.06 -5.78 30.34
N HIS A 669 44.40 -5.66 30.26
CA HIS A 669 45.31 -6.36 29.33
C HIS A 669 45.09 -6.20 27.81
N MET A 670 45.70 -5.16 27.22
CA MET A 670 46.91 -5.28 26.38
C MET A 670 47.45 -3.89 25.98
N SER A 671 48.69 -3.83 25.47
CA SER A 671 49.44 -2.60 25.17
C SER A 671 49.22 -2.08 23.73
N PRO A 672 49.53 -0.80 23.41
CA PRO A 672 48.84 -0.04 22.36
C PRO A 672 49.61 0.03 21.01
N PRO A 673 48.99 0.54 19.93
CA PRO A 673 49.04 1.99 19.68
C PRO A 673 47.73 2.63 19.14
N SER A 674 47.66 3.97 19.27
CA SER A 674 46.78 4.94 18.54
C SER A 674 45.24 4.88 18.69
N HIS A 675 44.64 6.07 18.83
CA HIS A 675 43.20 6.40 18.75
C HIS A 675 42.20 5.59 19.61
N ARG A 676 42.05 6.00 20.89
CA ARG A 676 40.92 5.57 21.73
C ARG A 676 39.59 6.17 21.23
N CYS A 677 38.57 5.32 21.11
CA CYS A 677 37.17 5.75 21.12
C CYS A 677 36.48 5.06 22.32
N SER A 678 36.30 5.79 23.42
CA SER A 678 35.68 5.28 24.65
C SER A 678 34.25 5.77 24.77
N THR A 679 33.28 4.88 24.60
CA THR A 679 31.87 5.14 24.93
C THR A 679 31.70 5.12 26.44
N ASN A 680 31.32 6.25 27.04
CA ASN A 680 30.84 6.26 28.42
C ASN A 680 29.35 5.86 28.43
N VAL A 681 28.94 5.08 29.42
CA VAL A 681 27.53 4.81 29.72
C VAL A 681 27.28 5.26 31.15
N GLU A 682 26.59 6.38 31.31
CA GLU A 682 26.19 6.90 32.62
C GLU A 682 24.75 6.45 32.92
N TYR A 683 24.61 5.64 33.97
CA TYR A 683 23.30 5.17 34.44
C TYR A 683 22.76 6.11 35.52
N LEU A 684 21.71 6.86 35.19
CA LEU A 684 20.84 7.53 36.17
C LEU A 684 19.53 6.74 36.29
N ALA A 685 19.58 5.70 37.13
CA ALA A 685 18.41 4.91 37.49
C ALA A 685 17.58 5.65 38.56
N ARG A 686 16.26 5.67 38.39
CA ARG A 686 15.31 6.04 39.46
C ARG A 686 14.87 4.84 40.26
#